data_AF-A0A1Q9F6F2-F1
#
_entry.id   AF-A0A1Q9F6F2-F1
#
_cell.length_a   1.000
_cell.length_b   1.000
_cell.length_c   1.000
_cell.angle_alpha   90.00
_cell.angle_beta   90.00
_cell.angle_gamma   90.00
#
_symmetry.space_group_name_H-M   'P 1'
#
loop_
_entity.id
_entity.type
_entity.pdbx_description
1 polymer ?
#
loop_
_entity_poly.entity_id
_entity_poly.type
_entity_poly.pdbx_seq_one_letter_code
_entity_poly.pdbx_strand_id
1 'polypeptide(L)'
;MGSQTWTKDAIRKEASTASRFKKCFGVIGLALCEDGFGTGQLKAETSSLASQSVQANSSRGHSKRLKSKRRSYEVLWVCLRRGQVANMRSWTPGVTGTWQSIVSYLAKVIYAALPRIRAAEGLPTTTVTLMNSEEDSLQRKVLQPPPPVPMGHPAGPPPVVPMPPPRQVELRKHSWTAGLALSLLTQAWAAPRLSRLLQRQPRHCAHAPGVNGVAVEWQTLRSRIVETPTGKELVQAQEEISSGLRCHPDAEVRYFGSSRQTPRVTFYRDSAALCPRCQAVWLLLEAKRIDYIVVKENLPSYGERSEAFLRKVPRGALPAIEIDGRWATDSLDAMFLLERTFPNPERPMIPGFSRLRGRAIELLELQRAVHSAWCNYLFRAEMSFVNEPAVDFAAALGQVQTALERDPDNPWFLPYEHPTIVDIQYVCTMERIVASAFFYKAMDVRADFPGIDRWLRAFEELPWYRATRGDYYSLCMALEPAYGEPQPSPMNNSSRTDWRKLLPENYRLPFALRRDVELTAAEASSILRRPFVEAAWKLVQNHDEVARYCCRAVGGEAGAFAARAPTRSRLADPKAAIVEGLLEPLDALLCSVAQMLFDEAPVEDLQSQMQKRVQVYGIPENLRPRLASCLAYLRDRIGVPRDLPLPAAKMLRAYMAEAYTILRQPMR
;
A
#
# COMPACT_ATOMS: atom_id res chain seq x y z
N MET A 1 -1.88 -45.66 -49.11
CA MET A 1 -1.37 -46.01 -47.77
C MET A 1 -0.42 -44.92 -47.31
N GLY A 2 -0.63 -44.42 -46.09
CA GLY A 2 0.12 -43.29 -45.53
C GLY A 2 -0.67 -42.65 -44.40
N SER A 3 -1.06 -43.44 -43.41
CA SER A 3 -1.68 -42.94 -42.18
C SER A 3 -0.69 -42.06 -41.42
N GLN A 4 -0.95 -40.77 -41.31
CA GLN A 4 -0.28 -39.94 -40.30
C GLN A 4 -0.98 -40.16 -38.96
N THR A 5 -0.35 -40.97 -38.11
CA THR A 5 -0.67 -41.12 -36.71
C THR A 5 -0.35 -39.81 -35.99
N TRP A 6 -1.37 -39.17 -35.43
CA TRP A 6 -1.20 -38.05 -34.52
C TRP A 6 -0.58 -38.54 -33.21
N THR A 7 0.51 -37.93 -32.78
CA THR A 7 1.10 -38.23 -31.48
C THR A 7 0.16 -37.78 -30.35
N LYS A 8 0.06 -38.59 -29.28
CA LYS A 8 -0.82 -38.35 -28.12
C LYS A 8 -0.64 -36.95 -27.50
N ASP A 9 0.52 -36.33 -27.67
CA ASP A 9 0.81 -34.97 -27.18
C ASP A 9 0.22 -33.85 -28.04
N ALA A 10 0.09 -34.04 -29.36
CA ALA A 10 -0.56 -33.07 -30.24
C ALA A 10 -2.07 -33.00 -29.95
N ILE A 11 -2.70 -34.18 -29.77
CA ILE A 11 -4.11 -34.30 -29.38
C ILE A 11 -4.33 -33.72 -27.96
N ARG A 12 -3.43 -33.94 -27.00
CA ARG A 12 -3.50 -33.32 -25.65
C ARG A 12 -3.39 -31.80 -25.68
N LYS A 13 -2.57 -31.22 -26.58
CA LYS A 13 -2.38 -29.77 -26.68
C LYS A 13 -3.59 -29.06 -27.31
N GLU A 14 -4.22 -29.66 -28.31
CA GLU A 14 -5.48 -29.14 -28.88
C GLU A 14 -6.66 -29.32 -27.93
N ALA A 15 -6.77 -30.46 -27.24
CA ALA A 15 -7.81 -30.70 -26.22
C ALA A 15 -7.69 -29.73 -25.03
N SER A 16 -6.47 -29.37 -24.63
CA SER A 16 -6.17 -28.33 -23.63
C SER A 16 -6.66 -26.94 -24.07
N THR A 17 -6.54 -26.63 -25.37
CA THR A 17 -6.92 -25.33 -25.93
C THR A 17 -8.44 -25.22 -26.09
N ALA A 18 -9.11 -26.28 -26.53
CA ALA A 18 -10.58 -26.37 -26.55
C ALA A 18 -11.18 -26.34 -25.13
N SER A 19 -10.51 -26.96 -24.14
CA SER A 19 -10.89 -26.90 -22.72
C SER A 19 -10.75 -25.49 -22.11
N ARG A 20 -9.71 -24.74 -22.50
CA ARG A 20 -9.55 -23.32 -22.11
C ARG A 20 -10.59 -22.42 -22.79
N PHE A 21 -10.97 -22.72 -24.03
CA PHE A 21 -12.07 -22.05 -24.75
C PHE A 21 -13.43 -22.30 -24.08
N LYS A 22 -13.74 -23.57 -23.72
CA LYS A 22 -14.93 -23.94 -22.95
C LYS A 22 -14.97 -23.27 -21.56
N LYS A 23 -13.82 -23.14 -20.89
CA LYS A 23 -13.73 -22.42 -19.60
C LYS A 23 -13.94 -20.92 -19.74
N CYS A 24 -13.45 -20.27 -20.80
CA CYS A 24 -13.68 -18.82 -21.01
C CYS A 24 -15.14 -18.50 -21.32
N PHE A 25 -15.80 -19.28 -22.20
CA PHE A 25 -17.23 -19.12 -22.46
C PHE A 25 -18.10 -19.59 -21.29
N GLY A 26 -17.64 -20.58 -20.52
CA GLY A 26 -18.29 -20.99 -19.27
C GLY A 26 -18.24 -19.91 -18.20
N VAL A 27 -17.15 -19.14 -18.10
CA VAL A 27 -17.02 -18.01 -17.15
C VAL A 27 -17.86 -16.80 -17.58
N ILE A 28 -17.96 -16.53 -18.88
CA ILE A 28 -18.86 -15.49 -19.41
C ILE A 28 -20.32 -15.90 -19.29
N GLY A 29 -20.64 -17.19 -19.47
CA GLY A 29 -21.97 -17.75 -19.25
C GLY A 29 -22.36 -17.82 -17.77
N LEU A 30 -21.43 -18.12 -16.87
CA LEU A 30 -21.64 -18.10 -15.41
C LEU A 30 -21.89 -16.67 -14.90
N ALA A 31 -21.14 -15.69 -15.41
CA ALA A 31 -21.35 -14.28 -15.07
C ALA A 31 -22.69 -13.71 -15.58
N LEU A 32 -23.37 -14.37 -16.53
CA LEU A 32 -24.70 -14.02 -17.00
C LEU A 32 -25.80 -14.91 -16.38
N CYS A 33 -25.44 -16.07 -15.82
CA CYS A 33 -26.35 -16.96 -15.08
C CYS A 33 -26.56 -16.53 -13.62
N GLU A 34 -25.58 -15.87 -13.00
CA GLU A 34 -25.72 -15.29 -11.65
C GLU A 34 -26.82 -14.19 -11.59
N ASP A 35 -27.25 -13.66 -12.75
CA ASP A 35 -28.31 -12.66 -12.90
C ASP A 35 -29.62 -13.19 -13.57
N GLY A 36 -29.85 -14.51 -13.57
CA GLY A 36 -31.19 -15.07 -13.87
C GLY A 36 -31.56 -15.32 -15.34
N PHE A 37 -30.61 -15.55 -16.24
CA PHE A 37 -30.90 -15.82 -17.67
C PHE A 37 -30.97 -17.33 -18.04
N GLY A 38 -31.99 -17.71 -18.84
CA GLY A 38 -32.29 -19.08 -19.25
C GLY A 38 -31.32 -19.71 -20.26
N THR A 39 -31.06 -21.01 -20.11
CA THR A 39 -29.88 -21.75 -20.61
C THR A 39 -29.99 -22.36 -22.02
N GLY A 40 -31.11 -22.16 -22.73
CA GLY A 40 -31.42 -22.88 -23.98
C GLY A 40 -30.79 -22.31 -25.27
N GLN A 41 -30.76 -20.98 -25.43
CA GLN A 41 -30.41 -20.34 -26.71
C GLN A 41 -28.90 -20.21 -26.95
N LEU A 42 -28.11 -19.95 -25.90
CA LEU A 42 -26.66 -19.77 -25.97
C LEU A 42 -25.88 -21.06 -26.34
N LYS A 43 -26.43 -22.23 -26.04
CA LYS A 43 -25.83 -23.52 -26.41
C LYS A 43 -25.97 -23.84 -27.90
N ALA A 44 -27.03 -23.36 -28.56
CA ALA A 44 -27.26 -23.62 -29.98
C ALA A 44 -26.30 -22.81 -30.89
N GLU A 45 -26.09 -21.53 -30.57
CA GLU A 45 -25.24 -20.63 -31.37
C GLU A 45 -23.73 -20.93 -31.23
N THR A 46 -23.29 -21.33 -30.04
CA THR A 46 -21.89 -21.72 -29.80
C THR A 46 -21.52 -23.04 -30.50
N SER A 47 -22.49 -23.92 -30.72
CA SER A 47 -22.31 -25.18 -31.45
C SER A 47 -22.17 -24.94 -32.97
N SER A 48 -22.93 -24.01 -33.53
CA SER A 48 -22.88 -23.62 -34.95
C SER A 48 -21.53 -23.01 -35.37
N LEU A 49 -20.95 -22.15 -34.53
CA LEU A 49 -19.66 -21.51 -34.79
C LEU A 49 -18.46 -22.48 -34.68
N ALA A 50 -18.56 -23.49 -33.83
CA ALA A 50 -17.55 -24.54 -33.73
C ALA A 50 -17.51 -25.40 -35.01
N SER A 51 -18.67 -25.74 -35.56
CA SER A 51 -18.80 -26.53 -36.80
C SER A 51 -18.24 -25.79 -38.03
N GLN A 52 -18.45 -24.48 -38.13
CA GLN A 52 -17.89 -23.66 -39.22
C GLN A 52 -16.36 -23.53 -39.16
N SER A 53 -15.76 -23.65 -37.98
CA SER A 53 -14.30 -23.58 -37.81
C SER A 53 -13.56 -24.85 -38.26
N VAL A 54 -14.25 -26.01 -38.23
CA VAL A 54 -13.66 -27.31 -38.59
C VAL A 54 -13.69 -27.54 -40.12
N GLN A 55 -14.65 -26.97 -40.85
CA GLN A 55 -14.75 -27.11 -42.31
C GLN A 55 -13.80 -26.21 -43.11
N ALA A 56 -13.15 -25.21 -42.51
CA ALA A 56 -12.28 -24.25 -43.21
C ALA A 56 -10.80 -24.67 -43.31
N ASN A 57 -10.44 -25.90 -42.92
CA ASN A 57 -9.05 -26.32 -42.68
C ASN A 57 -8.36 -27.06 -43.86
N SER A 58 -8.74 -26.76 -45.10
CA SER A 58 -8.12 -27.36 -46.30
C SER A 58 -7.60 -26.31 -47.29
N SER A 59 -6.64 -25.47 -46.90
CA SER A 59 -5.73 -24.86 -47.89
C SER A 59 -4.46 -24.28 -47.24
N ARG A 60 -3.31 -24.65 -47.81
CA ARG A 60 -1.95 -24.24 -47.40
C ARG A 60 -1.75 -22.74 -47.64
N GLY A 61 -1.96 -21.94 -46.59
CA GLY A 61 -1.62 -20.51 -46.58
C GLY A 61 -1.74 -19.79 -45.22
N HIS A 62 -2.23 -20.45 -44.18
CA HIS A 62 -2.79 -19.76 -43.00
C HIS A 62 -1.88 -19.58 -41.78
N SER A 63 -0.59 -19.97 -41.83
CA SER A 63 0.33 -19.91 -40.68
C SER A 63 0.69 -18.48 -40.20
N LYS A 64 0.81 -17.51 -41.11
CA LYS A 64 1.12 -16.11 -40.74
C LYS A 64 -0.10 -15.33 -40.21
N ARG A 65 -1.30 -15.60 -40.74
CA ARG A 65 -2.55 -14.92 -40.34
C ARG A 65 -3.06 -15.38 -38.97
N LEU A 66 -2.87 -16.66 -38.62
CA LEU A 66 -3.21 -17.18 -37.28
C LEU A 66 -2.29 -16.64 -36.17
N LYS A 67 -0.99 -16.45 -36.44
CA LYS A 67 -0.06 -15.87 -35.46
C LYS A 67 -0.41 -14.41 -35.13
N SER A 68 -0.84 -13.64 -36.13
CA SER A 68 -1.31 -12.25 -35.96
C SER A 68 -2.63 -12.18 -35.16
N LYS A 69 -3.61 -13.04 -35.47
CA LYS A 69 -4.86 -13.11 -34.70
C LYS A 69 -4.62 -13.55 -33.25
N ARG A 70 -3.78 -14.56 -33.02
CA ARG A 70 -3.43 -15.04 -31.66
C ARG A 70 -2.80 -13.94 -30.78
N ARG A 71 -1.88 -13.14 -31.35
CA ARG A 71 -1.28 -11.99 -30.65
C ARG A 71 -2.33 -10.92 -30.30
N SER A 72 -3.26 -10.66 -31.22
CA SER A 72 -4.31 -9.66 -31.03
C SER A 72 -5.28 -10.06 -29.90
N TYR A 73 -5.63 -11.34 -29.79
CA TYR A 73 -6.49 -11.85 -28.72
C TYR A 73 -5.77 -11.97 -27.37
N GLU A 74 -4.48 -12.30 -27.33
CA GLU A 74 -3.69 -12.27 -26.08
C GLU A 74 -3.53 -10.84 -25.54
N VAL A 75 -3.33 -9.85 -26.43
CA VAL A 75 -3.31 -8.43 -26.04
C VAL A 75 -4.68 -7.99 -25.51
N LEU A 76 -5.78 -8.37 -26.17
CA LEU A 76 -7.14 -8.09 -25.70
C LEU A 76 -7.40 -8.71 -24.31
N TRP A 77 -6.97 -9.96 -24.10
CA TRP A 77 -7.08 -10.67 -22.81
C TRP A 77 -6.29 -9.96 -21.71
N VAL A 78 -5.07 -9.50 -21.99
CA VAL A 78 -4.24 -8.76 -21.03
C VAL A 78 -4.84 -7.39 -20.69
N CYS A 79 -5.35 -6.66 -21.68
CA CYS A 79 -5.95 -5.35 -21.46
C CYS A 79 -7.28 -5.41 -20.70
N LEU A 80 -8.13 -6.41 -20.99
CA LEU A 80 -9.38 -6.65 -20.25
C LEU A 80 -9.12 -7.07 -18.80
N ARG A 81 -8.08 -7.88 -18.53
CA ARG A 81 -7.67 -8.24 -17.17
C ARG A 81 -7.13 -7.06 -16.36
N ARG A 82 -6.59 -6.03 -17.02
CA ARG A 82 -5.92 -4.88 -16.40
C ARG A 82 -6.76 -3.59 -16.38
N GLY A 83 -7.97 -3.58 -16.93
CA GLY A 83 -8.84 -2.40 -16.97
C GLY A 83 -8.31 -1.25 -17.83
N GLN A 84 -7.36 -1.51 -18.74
CA GLN A 84 -6.72 -0.50 -19.58
C GLN A 84 -7.32 -0.51 -20.99
N VAL A 85 -8.53 0.04 -21.14
CA VAL A 85 -9.21 0.13 -22.45
C VAL A 85 -8.79 1.40 -23.21
N ALA A 86 -8.42 2.47 -22.50
CA ALA A 86 -8.11 3.78 -23.09
C ALA A 86 -6.84 3.82 -23.97
N ASN A 87 -5.92 2.87 -23.82
CA ASN A 87 -4.61 2.88 -24.50
C ASN A 87 -4.49 1.96 -25.74
N MET A 88 -5.60 1.41 -26.26
CA MET A 88 -5.53 0.42 -27.34
C MET A 88 -5.23 0.98 -28.74
N ARG A 89 -5.39 2.29 -28.99
CA ARG A 89 -5.16 2.88 -30.33
C ARG A 89 -3.68 3.00 -30.71
N SER A 90 -2.75 3.01 -29.75
CA SER A 90 -1.33 3.24 -30.02
C SER A 90 -0.52 1.96 -30.29
N TRP A 91 -1.11 0.76 -30.16
CA TRP A 91 -0.36 -0.50 -30.14
C TRP A 91 -0.50 -1.40 -31.38
N THR A 92 -1.29 -1.02 -32.39
CA THR A 92 -1.39 -1.82 -33.64
C THR A 92 -1.63 -0.97 -34.88
N PRO A 93 -0.60 -0.69 -35.71
CA PRO A 93 -0.82 -0.24 -37.07
C PRO A 93 -1.30 -1.43 -37.92
N GLY A 94 -2.49 -1.33 -38.53
CA GLY A 94 -2.88 -2.23 -39.64
C GLY A 94 -4.07 -3.19 -39.44
N VAL A 95 -4.90 -3.05 -38.41
CA VAL A 95 -6.09 -3.93 -38.21
C VAL A 95 -7.37 -3.10 -38.08
N THR A 96 -7.85 -2.52 -39.18
CA THR A 96 -9.06 -1.67 -39.21
C THR A 96 -10.35 -2.47 -39.32
N GLY A 97 -10.38 -3.58 -40.08
CA GLY A 97 -11.61 -4.35 -40.33
C GLY A 97 -12.14 -5.16 -39.14
N THR A 98 -11.28 -5.86 -38.41
CA THR A 98 -11.69 -6.70 -37.26
C THR A 98 -12.12 -5.89 -36.04
N TRP A 99 -11.63 -4.66 -35.92
CA TRP A 99 -11.97 -3.76 -34.81
C TRP A 99 -13.40 -3.23 -34.98
N GLN A 100 -13.79 -2.80 -36.18
CA GLN A 100 -15.17 -2.35 -36.44
C GLN A 100 -16.21 -3.46 -36.14
N SER A 101 -15.90 -4.72 -36.45
CA SER A 101 -16.78 -5.85 -36.12
C SER A 101 -16.90 -6.10 -34.61
N ILE A 102 -15.81 -5.96 -33.84
CA ILE A 102 -15.81 -6.15 -32.39
C ILE A 102 -16.53 -4.99 -31.67
N VAL A 103 -16.29 -3.74 -32.08
CA VAL A 103 -17.06 -2.59 -31.56
C VAL A 103 -18.54 -2.74 -31.87
N SER A 104 -18.87 -3.11 -33.11
CA SER A 104 -20.27 -3.29 -33.53
C SER A 104 -20.97 -4.39 -32.75
N TYR A 105 -20.30 -5.52 -32.49
CA TYR A 105 -20.85 -6.61 -31.69
C TYR A 105 -21.05 -6.21 -30.21
N LEU A 106 -20.04 -5.59 -29.58
CA LEU A 106 -20.16 -5.12 -28.20
C LEU A 106 -21.23 -4.02 -28.04
N ALA A 107 -21.34 -3.12 -29.02
CA ALA A 107 -22.38 -2.10 -29.04
C ALA A 107 -23.78 -2.72 -29.16
N LYS A 108 -23.97 -3.76 -29.99
CA LYS A 108 -25.25 -4.48 -30.10
C LYS A 108 -25.62 -5.20 -28.81
N VAL A 109 -24.67 -5.83 -28.14
CA VAL A 109 -24.89 -6.54 -26.86
C VAL A 109 -25.26 -5.55 -25.74
N ILE A 110 -24.55 -4.42 -25.65
CA ILE A 110 -24.83 -3.38 -24.65
C ILE A 110 -26.19 -2.70 -24.92
N TYR A 111 -26.51 -2.42 -26.19
CA TYR A 111 -27.78 -1.80 -26.56
C TYR A 111 -28.97 -2.73 -26.30
N ALA A 112 -28.82 -4.03 -26.53
CA ALA A 112 -29.85 -5.04 -26.21
C ALA A 112 -30.10 -5.20 -24.71
N ALA A 113 -29.09 -4.94 -23.86
CA ALA A 113 -29.19 -5.04 -22.40
C ALA A 113 -29.73 -3.77 -21.73
N LEU A 114 -29.57 -2.60 -22.38
CA LEU A 114 -29.89 -1.28 -21.83
C LEU A 114 -31.33 -1.10 -21.30
N PRO A 115 -32.38 -1.61 -21.97
CA PRO A 115 -33.76 -1.49 -21.48
C PRO A 115 -34.00 -2.26 -20.18
N ARG A 116 -33.33 -3.39 -19.99
CA ARG A 116 -33.46 -4.24 -18.79
C ARG A 116 -32.66 -3.70 -17.61
N ILE A 117 -31.50 -3.09 -17.88
CA ILE A 117 -30.70 -2.39 -16.86
C ILE A 117 -31.46 -1.17 -16.32
N ARG A 118 -32.10 -0.39 -17.19
CA ARG A 118 -32.93 0.75 -16.77
C ARG A 118 -34.16 0.34 -15.95
N ALA A 119 -34.76 -0.80 -16.28
CA ALA A 119 -35.88 -1.35 -15.51
C ALA A 119 -35.44 -1.83 -14.10
N ALA A 120 -34.25 -2.41 -13.97
CA ALA A 120 -33.70 -2.83 -12.67
C ALA A 120 -33.32 -1.64 -11.76
N GLU A 121 -33.03 -0.48 -12.34
CA GLU A 121 -32.66 0.75 -11.61
C GLU A 121 -33.79 1.79 -11.50
N GLY A 122 -35.02 1.47 -11.93
CA GLY A 122 -36.18 2.35 -11.81
C GLY A 122 -36.14 3.62 -12.67
N LEU A 123 -35.35 3.63 -13.75
CA LEU A 123 -35.18 4.78 -14.64
C LEU A 123 -36.25 4.81 -15.76
N PRO A 124 -36.80 5.99 -16.13
CA PRO A 124 -37.82 6.09 -17.17
C PRO A 124 -37.27 5.70 -18.56
N THR A 125 -38.08 4.96 -19.32
CA THR A 125 -37.76 4.47 -20.66
C THR A 125 -38.11 5.54 -21.71
N THR A 126 -37.11 6.05 -22.43
CA THR A 126 -37.31 6.83 -23.65
C THR A 126 -36.86 6.00 -24.85
N THR A 127 -37.73 5.82 -25.83
CA THR A 127 -37.48 5.06 -27.06
C THR A 127 -36.53 5.84 -27.95
N VAL A 128 -35.32 5.31 -28.19
CA VAL A 128 -34.41 5.82 -29.22
C VAL A 128 -34.44 4.86 -30.39
N THR A 129 -35.02 5.30 -31.51
CA THR A 129 -35.08 4.55 -32.77
C THR A 129 -33.77 4.76 -33.54
N LEU A 130 -33.07 3.67 -33.87
CA LEU A 130 -31.96 3.71 -34.84
C LEU A 130 -32.56 3.83 -36.25
N MET A 131 -32.32 4.95 -36.92
CA MET A 131 -32.53 5.03 -38.37
C MET A 131 -31.51 4.13 -39.07
N ASN A 132 -32.01 3.10 -39.76
CA ASN A 132 -31.29 2.36 -40.79
C ASN A 132 -31.60 3.00 -42.15
N SER A 133 -30.60 3.47 -42.87
CA SER A 133 -30.58 3.63 -44.33
C SER A 133 -29.10 3.85 -44.73
N GLU A 134 -28.51 3.27 -45.78
CA GLU A 134 -29.04 2.81 -47.06
C GLU A 134 -28.20 1.60 -47.58
N GLU A 135 -28.83 0.44 -47.70
CA GLU A 135 -28.77 -0.36 -48.92
C GLU A 135 -30.03 0.00 -49.72
N ASP A 136 -29.93 -0.02 -51.05
CA ASP A 136 -30.96 0.29 -52.05
C ASP A 136 -31.22 1.76 -52.42
N SER A 137 -30.40 2.28 -53.35
CA SER A 137 -30.97 2.74 -54.61
C SER A 137 -29.95 2.71 -55.77
N LEU A 138 -30.46 2.26 -56.92
CA LEU A 138 -29.97 2.45 -58.30
C LEU A 138 -29.17 1.31 -58.95
N GLN A 139 -29.93 0.30 -59.39
CA GLN A 139 -29.71 -0.33 -60.69
C GLN A 139 -29.96 0.66 -61.85
N ARG A 140 -29.22 0.43 -62.95
CA ARG A 140 -29.32 0.95 -64.33
C ARG A 140 -28.65 2.29 -64.66
N LYS A 141 -27.44 2.18 -65.22
CA LYS A 141 -27.12 2.71 -66.56
C LYS A 141 -25.96 1.93 -67.19
N VAL A 142 -26.32 1.16 -68.21
CA VAL A 142 -25.42 0.62 -69.24
C VAL A 142 -24.97 1.79 -70.12
N LEU A 143 -23.67 1.89 -70.44
CA LEU A 143 -23.13 2.25 -71.77
C LEU A 143 -21.58 2.34 -71.75
N GLN A 144 -20.96 1.29 -72.30
CA GLN A 144 -19.78 1.18 -73.17
C GLN A 144 -18.38 1.79 -72.82
N PRO A 145 -17.28 1.13 -73.22
CA PRO A 145 -15.90 1.51 -72.93
C PRO A 145 -15.35 2.59 -73.90
N PRO A 146 -14.27 3.32 -73.54
CA PRO A 146 -13.71 4.36 -74.40
C PRO A 146 -12.79 3.78 -75.50
N PRO A 147 -12.66 4.44 -76.67
CA PRO A 147 -11.73 4.07 -77.74
C PRO A 147 -10.31 4.61 -77.48
N PRO A 148 -9.28 4.14 -78.23
CA PRO A 148 -7.88 4.37 -77.89
C PRO A 148 -7.32 5.72 -78.38
N VAL A 149 -6.21 6.11 -77.72
CA VAL A 149 -5.35 7.29 -77.91
C VAL A 149 -4.72 7.36 -79.32
N PRO A 150 -4.36 8.56 -79.81
CA PRO A 150 -2.98 8.70 -80.30
C PRO A 150 -2.29 10.06 -79.99
N MET A 151 -1.07 9.95 -79.42
CA MET A 151 0.22 10.54 -79.80
C MET A 151 0.35 12.03 -80.17
N GLY A 152 1.26 12.73 -79.47
CA GLY A 152 1.91 13.97 -79.94
C GLY A 152 2.85 14.63 -78.91
N HIS A 153 4.16 14.62 -79.18
CA HIS A 153 5.26 15.28 -78.43
C HIS A 153 5.38 16.80 -78.78
N PRO A 154 6.46 17.55 -78.41
CA PRO A 154 6.69 18.26 -77.14
C PRO A 154 7.00 19.78 -77.35
N ALA A 155 6.75 20.66 -76.38
CA ALA A 155 7.42 21.97 -76.31
C ALA A 155 7.24 22.65 -74.94
N GLY A 156 8.31 23.27 -74.44
CA GLY A 156 8.38 23.97 -73.15
C GLY A 156 7.79 25.40 -73.13
N PRO A 157 8.21 26.27 -72.19
CA PRO A 157 7.35 26.79 -71.13
C PRO A 157 6.96 28.28 -71.30
N PRO A 158 6.04 28.80 -70.45
CA PRO A 158 6.32 30.10 -69.82
C PRO A 158 5.88 30.21 -68.34
N PRO A 159 6.33 31.24 -67.59
CA PRO A 159 6.31 31.26 -66.13
C PRO A 159 5.13 32.02 -65.46
N VAL A 160 4.75 31.49 -64.28
CA VAL A 160 4.31 32.07 -62.97
C VAL A 160 3.45 33.35 -62.92
N VAL A 161 2.23 33.22 -62.35
CA VAL A 161 1.60 34.10 -61.31
C VAL A 161 0.60 33.25 -60.47
N PRO A 162 0.48 33.40 -59.13
CA PRO A 162 -0.19 32.43 -58.25
C PRO A 162 -1.72 32.62 -58.10
N MET A 163 -2.44 31.50 -57.96
CA MET A 163 -3.87 31.43 -57.61
C MET A 163 -4.11 30.82 -56.21
N PRO A 164 -5.21 31.18 -55.52
CA PRO A 164 -5.50 30.84 -54.12
C PRO A 164 -5.92 29.36 -53.92
N PRO A 165 -5.82 28.82 -52.69
CA PRO A 165 -6.05 27.40 -52.43
C PRO A 165 -7.53 26.97 -52.52
N PRO A 166 -7.82 25.73 -52.98
CA PRO A 166 -9.17 25.21 -53.07
C PRO A 166 -9.73 24.73 -51.72
N ARG A 167 -11.06 24.86 -51.61
CA ARG A 167 -11.92 24.49 -50.48
C ARG A 167 -11.69 23.05 -49.99
N GLN A 168 -11.46 22.89 -48.68
CA GLN A 168 -11.60 21.61 -47.98
C GLN A 168 -13.07 21.35 -47.65
N VAL A 169 -13.55 20.16 -48.02
CA VAL A 169 -14.80 19.58 -47.55
C VAL A 169 -14.57 19.02 -46.14
N GLU A 170 -15.14 19.66 -45.12
CA GLU A 170 -15.14 19.17 -43.73
C GLU A 170 -16.06 17.94 -43.59
N LEU A 171 -15.45 16.76 -43.37
CA LEU A 171 -16.13 15.61 -42.79
C LEU A 171 -16.27 15.82 -41.27
N ARG A 172 -17.43 16.33 -40.82
CA ARG A 172 -17.81 16.36 -39.39
C ARG A 172 -17.84 14.93 -38.84
N LYS A 173 -16.86 14.58 -38.01
CA LYS A 173 -16.78 13.28 -37.32
C LYS A 173 -17.66 13.26 -36.07
N HIS A 174 -18.44 12.18 -35.94
CA HIS A 174 -19.13 11.75 -34.73
C HIS A 174 -18.15 11.54 -33.56
N SER A 175 -17.95 12.56 -32.71
CA SER A 175 -17.10 12.49 -31.50
C SER A 175 -17.90 12.48 -30.19
N TRP A 176 -19.21 12.72 -30.23
CA TRP A 176 -20.01 12.92 -29.01
C TRP A 176 -20.54 11.62 -28.39
N THR A 177 -20.81 10.58 -29.18
CA THR A 177 -21.37 9.31 -28.67
C THR A 177 -20.32 8.40 -28.03
N ALA A 178 -19.06 8.45 -28.48
CA ALA A 178 -17.97 7.66 -27.91
C ALA A 178 -17.50 8.18 -26.54
N GLY A 179 -17.54 9.50 -26.32
CA GLY A 179 -17.17 10.12 -25.04
C GLY A 179 -18.17 9.78 -23.91
N LEU A 180 -19.46 9.80 -24.23
CA LEU A 180 -20.52 9.45 -23.28
C LEU A 180 -20.51 7.97 -22.91
N ALA A 181 -20.28 7.08 -23.88
CA ALA A 181 -20.15 5.64 -23.62
C ALA A 181 -18.92 5.30 -22.76
N LEU A 182 -17.79 6.01 -22.97
CA LEU A 182 -16.58 5.81 -22.18
C LEU A 182 -16.74 6.33 -20.75
N SER A 183 -17.43 7.46 -20.57
CA SER A 183 -17.76 8.05 -19.25
C SER A 183 -18.68 7.13 -18.44
N LEU A 184 -19.73 6.59 -19.06
CA LEU A 184 -20.65 5.64 -18.42
C LEU A 184 -19.96 4.32 -18.08
N LEU A 185 -19.05 3.83 -18.94
CA LEU A 185 -18.23 2.66 -18.64
C LEU A 185 -17.26 2.88 -17.48
N THR A 186 -16.64 4.07 -17.36
CA THR A 186 -15.79 4.40 -16.21
C THR A 186 -16.56 4.55 -14.91
N GLN A 187 -17.77 5.12 -14.96
CA GLN A 187 -18.64 5.25 -13.78
C GLN A 187 -19.18 3.88 -13.33
N ALA A 188 -19.58 3.02 -14.27
CA ALA A 188 -20.03 1.66 -14.00
C ALA A 188 -18.89 0.72 -13.53
N TRP A 189 -17.62 1.02 -13.81
CA TRP A 189 -16.46 0.26 -13.32
C TRP A 189 -15.91 0.78 -11.97
N ALA A 190 -16.09 2.07 -11.67
CA ALA A 190 -15.68 2.66 -10.41
C ALA A 190 -16.66 2.37 -9.26
N ALA A 191 -17.97 2.37 -9.53
CA ALA A 191 -19.01 2.14 -8.53
C ALA A 191 -18.94 0.76 -7.83
N PRO A 192 -18.64 -0.37 -8.54
CA PRO A 192 -18.50 -1.69 -7.91
C PRO A 192 -17.22 -1.85 -7.09
N ARG A 193 -16.18 -1.06 -7.33
CA ARG A 193 -14.91 -1.13 -6.56
C ARG A 193 -14.99 -0.36 -5.25
N LEU A 194 -15.66 0.79 -5.23
CA LEU A 194 -15.98 1.51 -4.00
C LEU A 194 -16.99 0.73 -3.13
N SER A 195 -18.03 0.16 -3.74
CA SER A 195 -18.96 -0.71 -3.01
C SER A 195 -18.33 -2.04 -2.58
N ARG A 196 -17.39 -2.65 -3.32
CA ARG A 196 -16.63 -3.83 -2.84
C ARG A 196 -15.60 -3.52 -1.74
N LEU A 197 -15.12 -2.28 -1.64
CA LEU A 197 -14.28 -1.83 -0.52
C LEU A 197 -15.12 -1.51 0.72
N LEU A 198 -16.37 -1.06 0.53
CA LEU A 198 -17.33 -0.79 1.61
C LEU A 198 -18.21 -2.00 2.00
N GLN A 199 -18.31 -3.04 1.15
CA GLN A 199 -19.11 -4.26 1.34
C GLN A 199 -18.28 -5.54 1.21
N ARG A 200 -17.04 -5.56 1.72
CA ARG A 200 -16.40 -6.84 2.04
C ARG A 200 -17.15 -7.46 3.22
N GLN A 201 -18.23 -8.18 2.92
CA GLN A 201 -18.79 -9.17 3.83
C GLN A 201 -17.70 -10.24 4.08
N PRO A 202 -17.41 -10.60 5.34
CA PRO A 202 -16.51 -11.70 5.63
C PRO A 202 -17.05 -12.97 4.97
N ARG A 203 -16.17 -13.77 4.38
CA ARG A 203 -16.56 -15.07 3.81
C ARG A 203 -17.16 -15.90 4.93
N HIS A 204 -18.47 -16.10 4.91
CA HIS A 204 -19.17 -16.96 5.85
C HIS A 204 -18.63 -18.39 5.72
N CYS A 205 -17.79 -18.78 6.67
CA CYS A 205 -17.66 -20.18 7.02
C CYS A 205 -18.88 -20.53 7.86
N ALA A 206 -19.71 -21.48 7.42
CA ALA A 206 -20.83 -21.97 8.19
C ALA A 206 -20.31 -22.56 9.53
N HIS A 207 -20.74 -21.99 10.67
CA HIS A 207 -20.37 -22.44 12.00
C HIS A 207 -21.60 -22.53 12.94
N ALA A 208 -21.46 -23.36 13.97
CA ALA A 208 -22.46 -23.82 14.92
C ALA A 208 -23.05 -22.71 15.85
N PRO A 209 -24.14 -22.98 16.62
CA PRO A 209 -25.05 -21.97 17.17
C PRO A 209 -24.52 -20.96 18.23
N GLY A 210 -23.24 -20.94 18.59
CA GLY A 210 -22.63 -19.94 19.49
C GLY A 210 -22.04 -18.70 18.78
N VAL A 211 -21.89 -18.77 17.46
CA VAL A 211 -21.11 -17.85 16.61
C VAL A 211 -21.78 -16.48 16.39
N ASN A 212 -23.08 -16.37 16.64
CA ASN A 212 -23.82 -15.13 16.37
C ASN A 212 -23.54 -14.02 17.39
N GLY A 213 -23.06 -14.34 18.60
CA GLY A 213 -22.82 -13.36 19.67
C GLY A 213 -21.66 -12.40 19.37
N VAL A 214 -20.45 -12.94 19.16
CA VAL A 214 -19.22 -12.14 18.95
C VAL A 214 -19.32 -11.25 17.71
N ALA A 215 -19.86 -11.79 16.61
CA ALA A 215 -20.01 -11.02 15.38
C ALA A 215 -20.94 -9.82 15.55
N VAL A 216 -22.04 -9.99 16.31
CA VAL A 216 -22.96 -8.90 16.65
C VAL A 216 -22.29 -7.88 17.57
N GLU A 217 -21.46 -8.33 18.51
CA GLU A 217 -20.70 -7.44 19.39
C GLU A 217 -19.70 -6.59 18.62
N TRP A 218 -18.93 -7.17 17.69
CA TRP A 218 -18.04 -6.41 16.81
C TRP A 218 -18.79 -5.34 16.01
N GLN A 219 -19.94 -5.69 15.43
CA GLN A 219 -20.78 -4.75 14.68
C GLN A 219 -21.34 -3.63 15.58
N THR A 220 -21.77 -3.98 16.79
CA THR A 220 -22.28 -3.03 17.78
C THR A 220 -21.18 -2.06 18.21
N LEU A 221 -19.99 -2.58 18.54
CA LEU A 221 -18.84 -1.78 18.94
C LEU A 221 -18.37 -0.86 17.79
N ARG A 222 -18.32 -1.37 16.56
CA ARG A 222 -18.01 -0.57 15.37
C ARG A 222 -18.97 0.61 15.22
N SER A 223 -20.27 0.37 15.37
CA SER A 223 -21.31 1.39 15.25
C SER A 223 -21.18 2.45 16.34
N ARG A 224 -20.97 2.04 17.60
CA ARG A 224 -20.75 2.96 18.72
C ARG A 224 -19.49 3.81 18.55
N ILE A 225 -18.39 3.22 18.06
CA ILE A 225 -17.13 3.94 17.84
C ILE A 225 -17.32 5.06 16.84
N VAL A 226 -17.90 4.77 15.66
CA VAL A 226 -18.05 5.77 14.59
C VAL A 226 -19.01 6.91 14.94
N GLU A 227 -19.87 6.73 15.95
CA GLU A 227 -20.77 7.78 16.45
C GLU A 227 -20.05 8.79 17.36
N THR A 228 -18.93 8.40 17.99
CA THR A 228 -18.14 9.30 18.83
C THR A 228 -17.47 10.40 18.01
N PRO A 229 -17.16 11.58 18.60
CA PRO A 229 -16.41 12.64 17.91
C PRO A 229 -15.09 12.14 17.33
N THR A 230 -14.31 11.39 18.11
CA THR A 230 -13.04 10.79 17.66
C THR A 230 -13.25 9.78 16.54
N GLY A 231 -14.28 8.93 16.62
CA GLY A 231 -14.60 7.98 15.55
C GLY A 231 -14.96 8.64 14.23
N LYS A 232 -15.72 9.73 14.25
CA LYS A 232 -16.03 10.54 13.06
C LYS A 232 -14.77 11.13 12.43
N GLU A 233 -13.88 11.69 13.24
CA GLU A 233 -12.58 12.18 12.78
C GLU A 233 -11.72 11.07 12.18
N LEU A 234 -11.72 9.86 12.75
CA LEU A 234 -10.98 8.71 12.23
C LEU A 234 -11.53 8.22 10.88
N VAL A 235 -12.86 8.22 10.72
CA VAL A 235 -13.50 7.91 9.43
C VAL A 235 -13.08 8.93 8.37
N GLN A 236 -13.18 10.22 8.67
CA GLN A 236 -12.72 11.28 7.78
C GLN A 236 -11.22 11.14 7.47
N ALA A 237 -10.39 10.88 8.48
CA ALA A 237 -8.96 10.66 8.28
C ALA A 237 -8.68 9.50 7.33
N GLN A 238 -9.43 8.40 7.43
CA GLN A 238 -9.30 7.25 6.55
C GLN A 238 -9.68 7.58 5.09
N GLU A 239 -10.67 8.46 4.89
CA GLU A 239 -11.01 9.01 3.57
C GLU A 239 -9.89 9.91 3.02
N GLU A 240 -9.32 10.78 3.85
CA GLU A 240 -8.17 11.62 3.49
C GLU A 240 -6.94 10.78 3.13
N ILE A 241 -6.68 9.69 3.87
CA ILE A 241 -5.57 8.76 3.59
C ILE A 241 -5.79 8.06 2.25
N SER A 242 -6.98 7.50 2.02
CA SER A 242 -7.29 6.76 0.79
C SER A 242 -7.37 7.66 -0.45
N SER A 243 -7.74 8.93 -0.27
CA SER A 243 -7.73 9.95 -1.33
C SER A 243 -6.37 10.65 -1.51
N GLY A 244 -5.38 10.32 -0.68
CA GLY A 244 -4.02 10.85 -0.74
C GLY A 244 -3.85 12.28 -0.21
N LEU A 245 -4.83 12.80 0.53
CA LEU A 245 -4.80 14.14 1.12
C LEU A 245 -4.05 14.20 2.45
N ARG A 246 -3.84 13.05 3.10
CA ARG A 246 -3.15 12.94 4.39
C ARG A 246 -1.94 12.01 4.32
N CYS A 247 -0.80 12.48 4.84
CA CYS A 247 0.39 11.65 5.00
C CYS A 247 0.12 10.56 6.04
N HIS A 248 0.34 9.30 5.67
CA HIS A 248 0.12 8.15 6.55
C HIS A 248 0.83 6.89 6.03
N PRO A 249 1.31 5.97 6.90
CA PRO A 249 1.88 4.67 6.49
C PRO A 249 0.97 3.81 5.62
N ASP A 250 -0.34 3.95 5.77
CA ASP A 250 -1.33 3.24 4.96
C ASP A 250 -1.56 3.84 3.57
N ALA A 251 -1.16 5.09 3.32
CA ALA A 251 -1.38 5.75 2.05
C ALA A 251 -0.67 5.03 0.88
N GLU A 252 -1.39 4.89 -0.23
CA GLU A 252 -0.84 4.37 -1.50
C GLU A 252 -0.54 5.49 -2.51
N VAL A 253 -1.01 6.70 -2.22
CA VAL A 253 -0.82 7.90 -3.04
C VAL A 253 -0.86 9.15 -2.18
N ARG A 254 -0.19 10.22 -2.61
CA ARG A 254 -0.13 11.51 -1.93
C ARG A 254 -0.29 12.66 -2.93
N TYR A 255 -1.15 13.62 -2.59
CA TYR A 255 -1.44 14.85 -3.35
C TYR A 255 -1.36 16.10 -2.46
N PHE A 256 -0.67 17.15 -2.91
CA PHE A 256 -0.54 18.43 -2.19
C PHE A 256 -1.30 19.60 -2.83
N GLY A 257 -1.78 19.44 -4.07
CA GLY A 257 -2.57 20.44 -4.80
C GLY A 257 -3.96 19.93 -5.20
N SER A 258 -4.76 20.82 -5.79
CA SER A 258 -6.13 20.50 -6.23
C SER A 258 -6.18 19.66 -7.52
N SER A 259 -5.11 19.70 -8.32
CA SER A 259 -5.01 18.89 -9.54
C SER A 259 -4.68 17.44 -9.20
N ARG A 260 -5.69 16.57 -9.19
CA ARG A 260 -5.53 15.12 -8.99
C ARG A 260 -4.96 14.41 -10.25
N GLN A 261 -3.93 15.00 -10.86
CA GLN A 261 -3.22 14.36 -11.96
C GLN A 261 -2.40 13.19 -11.43
N THR A 262 -2.18 12.16 -12.25
CA THR A 262 -1.37 11.01 -11.82
C THR A 262 0.03 11.48 -11.42
N PRO A 263 0.52 11.16 -10.20
CA PRO A 263 1.83 11.58 -9.77
C PRO A 263 2.94 11.04 -10.66
N ARG A 264 3.96 11.86 -10.93
CA ARG A 264 5.13 11.48 -11.73
C ARG A 264 6.12 10.61 -10.97
N VAL A 265 6.09 10.65 -9.63
CA VAL A 265 6.99 9.90 -8.76
C VAL A 265 6.29 8.63 -8.27
N THR A 266 6.93 7.48 -8.47
CA THR A 266 6.62 6.25 -7.74
C THR A 266 7.70 6.00 -6.72
N PHE A 267 7.33 5.97 -5.44
CA PHE A 267 8.21 5.76 -4.30
C PHE A 267 8.04 4.34 -3.73
N TYR A 268 9.10 3.55 -3.84
CA TYR A 268 9.20 2.21 -3.28
C TYR A 268 9.82 2.27 -1.88
N ARG A 269 9.08 1.82 -0.88
CA ARG A 269 9.44 1.94 0.54
C ARG A 269 9.09 0.70 1.32
N ASP A 270 9.71 0.53 2.49
CA ASP A 270 9.49 -0.65 3.30
C ASP A 270 8.09 -0.71 3.92
N SER A 271 7.43 -1.88 3.88
CA SER A 271 6.09 -2.08 4.46
C SER A 271 5.99 -1.70 5.94
N ALA A 272 7.10 -1.84 6.68
CA ALA A 272 7.18 -1.63 8.12
C ALA A 272 7.22 -0.15 8.54
N ALA A 273 7.56 0.78 7.64
CA ALA A 273 7.86 2.17 7.98
C ALA A 273 8.99 2.33 9.01
N LEU A 274 9.98 1.43 9.02
CA LEU A 274 11.09 1.40 9.97
C LEU A 274 12.46 1.58 9.30
N CYS A 275 12.53 1.69 7.96
CA CYS A 275 13.79 1.96 7.28
C CYS A 275 14.15 3.46 7.32
N PRO A 276 15.29 3.87 7.93
CA PRO A 276 15.68 5.28 8.00
C PRO A 276 15.86 5.91 6.62
N ARG A 277 16.39 5.13 5.67
CA ARG A 277 16.61 5.60 4.31
C ARG A 277 15.30 5.84 3.55
N CYS A 278 14.29 4.99 3.77
CA CYS A 278 12.97 5.21 3.21
C CYS A 278 12.31 6.44 3.84
N GLN A 279 12.39 6.56 5.16
CA GLN A 279 11.90 7.73 5.88
C GLN A 279 12.52 9.02 5.33
N ALA A 280 13.84 9.08 5.10
CA ALA A 280 14.50 10.28 4.57
C ALA A 280 13.91 10.75 3.22
N VAL A 281 13.70 9.83 2.27
CA VAL A 281 13.07 10.16 0.98
C VAL A 281 11.61 10.59 1.18
N TRP A 282 10.89 9.95 2.10
CA TRP A 282 9.50 10.27 2.42
C TRP A 282 9.36 11.67 3.04
N LEU A 283 10.20 12.01 4.02
CA LEU A 283 10.22 13.34 4.64
C LEU A 283 10.55 14.41 3.60
N LEU A 284 11.46 14.15 2.66
CA LEU A 284 11.77 15.11 1.59
C LEU A 284 10.59 15.31 0.64
N LEU A 285 9.90 14.23 0.22
CA LEU A 285 8.71 14.34 -0.61
C LEU A 285 7.62 15.18 0.07
N GLU A 286 7.41 14.98 1.37
CA GLU A 286 6.42 15.72 2.16
C GLU A 286 6.82 17.19 2.39
N ALA A 287 8.05 17.44 2.84
CA ALA A 287 8.55 18.79 3.07
C ALA A 287 8.53 19.64 1.79
N LYS A 288 8.84 19.01 0.66
CA LYS A 288 8.90 19.66 -0.66
C LYS A 288 7.55 19.65 -1.41
N ARG A 289 6.53 19.01 -0.82
CA ARG A 289 5.15 18.92 -1.36
C ARG A 289 5.09 18.34 -2.78
N ILE A 290 5.83 17.27 -3.02
CA ILE A 290 5.82 16.56 -4.31
C ILE A 290 4.72 15.49 -4.27
N ASP A 291 3.85 15.43 -5.27
CA ASP A 291 2.88 14.34 -5.39
C ASP A 291 3.59 13.01 -5.71
N TYR A 292 3.21 11.92 -5.04
CA TYR A 292 3.83 10.60 -5.26
C TYR A 292 2.86 9.42 -5.08
N ILE A 293 3.16 8.31 -5.76
CA ILE A 293 2.56 7.00 -5.54
C ILE A 293 3.47 6.20 -4.60
N VAL A 294 2.91 5.43 -3.68
CA VAL A 294 3.66 4.55 -2.78
C VAL A 294 3.51 3.10 -3.21
N VAL A 295 4.64 2.39 -3.31
CA VAL A 295 4.68 0.94 -3.44
C VAL A 295 5.42 0.36 -2.25
N LYS A 296 4.78 -0.57 -1.55
CA LYS A 296 5.26 -1.14 -0.29
C LYS A 296 5.97 -2.47 -0.57
N GLU A 297 7.18 -2.62 -0.07
CA GLU A 297 7.99 -3.83 -0.22
C GLU A 297 8.54 -4.29 1.11
N ASN A 298 8.83 -5.59 1.24
CA ASN A 298 9.39 -6.10 2.48
C ASN A 298 10.87 -5.70 2.62
N LEU A 299 11.26 -5.31 3.83
CA LEU A 299 12.67 -5.37 4.21
C LEU A 299 13.09 -6.84 4.25
N PRO A 300 14.32 -7.18 3.85
CA PRO A 300 14.84 -8.53 3.99
C PRO A 300 14.72 -9.05 5.43
N SER A 301 14.90 -8.20 6.43
CA SER A 301 14.75 -8.58 7.83
C SER A 301 13.32 -8.92 8.25
N TYR A 302 12.30 -8.62 7.44
CA TYR A 302 10.88 -8.86 7.74
C TYR A 302 10.18 -9.82 6.77
N GLY A 303 10.80 -10.15 5.64
CA GLY A 303 10.22 -11.08 4.67
C GLY A 303 10.94 -11.08 3.32
N GLU A 304 10.41 -11.85 2.39
CA GLU A 304 10.88 -11.89 1.01
C GLU A 304 10.29 -10.71 0.21
N ARG A 305 11.07 -10.15 -0.71
CA ARG A 305 10.62 -9.09 -1.62
C ARG A 305 9.75 -9.65 -2.73
N SER A 306 8.87 -8.81 -3.27
CA SER A 306 8.06 -9.25 -4.40
C SER A 306 8.91 -9.47 -5.65
N GLU A 307 8.61 -10.53 -6.39
CA GLU A 307 9.25 -10.83 -7.68
C GLU A 307 9.01 -9.69 -8.70
N ALA A 308 7.86 -9.01 -8.61
CA ALA A 308 7.55 -7.86 -9.46
C ALA A 308 8.52 -6.69 -9.21
N PHE A 309 8.89 -6.45 -7.96
CA PHE A 309 9.86 -5.43 -7.59
C PHE A 309 11.28 -5.83 -7.98
N LEU A 310 11.69 -7.08 -7.73
CA LEU A 310 13.04 -7.55 -8.07
C LEU A 310 13.34 -7.49 -9.58
N ARG A 311 12.33 -7.64 -10.44
CA ARG A 311 12.52 -7.43 -11.90
C ARG A 311 12.84 -5.98 -12.27
N LYS A 312 12.35 -5.02 -11.49
CA LYS A 312 12.60 -3.58 -11.70
C LYS A 312 13.88 -3.12 -11.00
N VAL A 313 14.10 -3.61 -9.78
CA VAL A 313 15.24 -3.30 -8.92
C VAL A 313 15.94 -4.62 -8.57
N PRO A 314 16.88 -5.12 -9.39
CA PRO A 314 17.49 -6.44 -9.19
C PRO A 314 18.22 -6.62 -7.86
N ARG A 315 18.83 -5.56 -7.33
CA ARG A 315 19.44 -5.55 -5.97
C ARG A 315 18.39 -5.51 -4.85
N GLY A 316 17.14 -5.24 -5.22
CA GLY A 316 16.00 -4.93 -4.36
C GLY A 316 16.23 -3.74 -3.41
N ALA A 317 17.23 -2.88 -3.64
CA ALA A 317 17.53 -1.80 -2.71
C ALA A 317 16.31 -0.93 -2.41
N LEU A 318 16.14 -0.57 -1.14
CA LEU A 318 15.13 0.36 -0.66
C LEU A 318 15.84 1.52 0.08
N PRO A 319 15.37 2.77 -0.08
CA PRO A 319 14.28 3.17 -0.98
C PRO A 319 14.66 3.03 -2.45
N ALA A 320 13.64 2.99 -3.31
CA ALA A 320 13.82 3.24 -4.73
C ALA A 320 12.75 4.23 -5.21
N ILE A 321 13.10 5.08 -6.17
CA ILE A 321 12.13 5.96 -6.84
C ILE A 321 12.20 5.77 -8.35
N GLU A 322 11.04 5.88 -8.99
CA GLU A 322 10.87 5.97 -10.43
C GLU A 322 10.24 7.32 -10.77
N ILE A 323 10.89 8.11 -11.63
CA ILE A 323 10.37 9.38 -12.14
C ILE A 323 10.49 9.38 -13.66
N ASP A 324 9.36 9.40 -14.36
CA ASP A 324 9.31 9.38 -15.84
C ASP A 324 10.19 8.29 -16.47
N GLY A 325 10.21 7.09 -15.86
CA GLY A 325 11.03 5.95 -16.28
C GLY A 325 12.50 5.97 -15.85
N ARG A 326 12.96 7.03 -15.17
CA ARG A 326 14.30 7.11 -14.56
C ARG A 326 14.28 6.58 -13.14
N TRP A 327 15.29 5.81 -12.78
CA TRP A 327 15.38 5.14 -11.48
C TRP A 327 16.51 5.71 -10.62
N ALA A 328 16.24 5.82 -9.31
CA ALA A 328 17.26 5.97 -8.29
C ALA A 328 17.00 4.94 -7.18
N THR A 329 18.04 4.19 -6.80
CA THR A 329 17.94 3.07 -5.84
C THR A 329 18.84 3.26 -4.62
N ASP A 330 19.35 4.47 -4.44
CA ASP A 330 20.01 4.97 -3.25
C ASP A 330 19.23 6.18 -2.72
N SER A 331 19.16 6.36 -1.40
CA SER A 331 18.38 7.44 -0.79
C SER A 331 18.92 8.83 -1.13
N LEU A 332 20.24 9.03 -1.16
CA LEU A 332 20.80 10.35 -1.48
C LEU A 332 20.59 10.66 -2.96
N ASP A 333 20.88 9.70 -3.85
CA ASP A 333 20.62 9.86 -5.29
C ASP A 333 19.14 10.18 -5.57
N ALA A 334 18.23 9.51 -4.86
CA ALA A 334 16.80 9.78 -4.94
C ALA A 334 16.46 11.21 -4.52
N MET A 335 17.01 11.67 -3.39
CA MET A 335 16.80 13.04 -2.88
C MET A 335 17.33 14.11 -3.85
N PHE A 336 18.55 13.93 -4.38
CA PHE A 336 19.12 14.84 -5.38
C PHE A 336 18.32 14.83 -6.70
N LEU A 337 17.86 13.66 -7.13
CA LEU A 337 17.03 13.54 -8.33
C LEU A 337 15.69 14.26 -8.15
N LEU A 338 15.04 14.12 -6.99
CA LEU A 338 13.79 14.82 -6.66
C LEU A 338 14.01 16.34 -6.63
N GLU A 339 15.07 16.82 -5.97
CA GLU A 339 15.39 18.24 -5.90
C GLU A 339 15.58 18.86 -7.29
N ARG A 340 16.34 18.19 -8.15
CA ARG A 340 16.61 18.64 -9.53
C ARG A 340 15.36 18.60 -10.42
N THR A 341 14.51 17.59 -10.24
CA THR A 341 13.36 17.36 -11.14
C THR A 341 12.16 18.24 -10.78
N PHE A 342 12.01 18.60 -9.51
CA PHE A 342 10.94 19.44 -8.99
C PHE A 342 11.52 20.68 -8.31
N PRO A 343 12.18 21.60 -9.04
CA PRO A 343 12.78 22.77 -8.42
C PRO A 343 11.70 23.62 -7.73
N ASN A 344 11.98 24.05 -6.51
CA ASN A 344 11.15 24.99 -5.76
C ASN A 344 12.06 26.05 -5.13
N PRO A 345 12.24 27.22 -5.77
CA PRO A 345 13.13 28.27 -5.28
C PRO A 345 12.72 28.83 -3.91
N GLU A 346 11.43 28.79 -3.56
CA GLU A 346 10.92 29.27 -2.26
C GLU A 346 11.21 28.27 -1.12
N ARG A 347 11.49 27.01 -1.46
CA ARG A 347 11.72 25.93 -0.49
C ARG A 347 12.82 24.96 -0.95
N PRO A 348 14.08 25.43 -1.08
CA PRO A 348 15.19 24.60 -1.51
C PRO A 348 15.54 23.60 -0.40
N MET A 349 15.41 22.30 -0.68
CA MET A 349 15.74 21.28 0.31
C MET A 349 17.25 21.01 0.37
N ILE A 350 17.96 21.32 -0.72
CA ILE A 350 19.39 21.14 -0.85
C ILE A 350 20.03 22.51 -1.10
N PRO A 351 20.93 22.98 -0.22
CA PRO A 351 21.60 24.26 -0.42
C PRO A 351 22.31 24.33 -1.77
N GLY A 352 22.06 25.41 -2.52
CA GLY A 352 22.71 25.69 -3.81
C GLY A 352 24.21 26.00 -3.69
N PHE A 353 24.82 26.52 -4.74
CA PHE A 353 26.25 26.91 -4.73
C PHE A 353 26.48 28.18 -3.89
N SER A 354 26.50 28.04 -2.56
CA SER A 354 26.73 29.11 -1.59
C SER A 354 27.58 28.61 -0.41
N ARG A 355 27.97 29.52 0.50
CA ARG A 355 28.64 29.15 1.77
C ARG A 355 27.83 28.12 2.59
N LEU A 356 26.50 28.11 2.43
CA LEU A 356 25.63 27.15 3.09
C LEU A 356 25.87 25.71 2.62
N ARG A 357 26.36 25.50 1.39
CA ARG A 357 26.72 24.16 0.90
C ARG A 357 27.95 23.61 1.60
N GLY A 358 28.98 24.44 1.81
CA GLY A 358 30.15 24.04 2.61
C GLY A 358 29.74 23.63 4.01
N ARG A 359 28.91 24.45 4.66
CA ARG A 359 28.35 24.15 5.98
C ARG A 359 27.52 22.85 5.99
N ALA A 360 26.70 22.62 4.98
CA ALA A 360 25.91 21.39 4.88
C ALA A 360 26.79 20.14 4.78
N ILE A 361 27.92 20.21 4.07
CA ILE A 361 28.89 19.12 3.96
C ILE A 361 29.53 18.83 5.33
N GLU A 362 30.02 19.86 6.02
CA GLU A 362 30.58 19.73 7.38
C GLU A 362 29.59 19.06 8.34
N LEU A 363 28.32 19.48 8.29
CA LEU A 363 27.26 18.90 9.13
C LEU A 363 26.99 17.43 8.76
N LEU A 364 26.96 17.07 7.48
CA LEU A 364 26.78 15.67 7.07
C LEU A 364 28.01 14.79 7.38
N GLU A 365 29.20 15.37 7.51
CA GLU A 365 30.38 14.69 8.05
C GLU A 365 30.25 14.46 9.55
N LEU A 366 29.82 15.47 10.30
CA LEU A 366 29.52 15.33 11.72
C LEU A 366 28.43 14.28 11.99
N GLN A 367 27.39 14.21 11.16
CA GLN A 367 26.35 13.18 11.24
C GLN A 367 26.94 11.76 11.18
N ARG A 368 27.91 11.54 10.29
CA ARG A 368 28.61 10.25 10.14
C ARG A 368 29.53 9.96 11.33
N ALA A 369 30.18 10.98 11.89
CA ALA A 369 30.99 10.85 13.10
C ALA A 369 30.13 10.44 14.30
N VAL A 370 28.98 11.09 14.49
CA VAL A 370 28.01 10.76 15.55
C VAL A 370 27.45 9.35 15.39
N HIS A 371 27.08 8.97 14.16
CA HIS A 371 26.65 7.60 13.87
C HIS A 371 27.72 6.57 14.22
N SER A 372 28.99 6.84 13.88
CA SER A 372 30.11 5.96 14.20
C SER A 372 30.35 5.84 15.70
N ALA A 373 30.31 6.97 16.44
CA ALA A 373 30.45 6.98 17.89
C ALA A 373 29.30 6.22 18.57
N TRP A 374 28.06 6.41 18.10
CA TRP A 374 26.90 5.66 18.55
C TRP A 374 27.05 4.16 18.30
N CYS A 375 27.52 3.73 17.12
CA CYS A 375 27.74 2.31 16.84
C CYS A 375 28.80 1.71 17.78
N ASN A 376 29.89 2.44 18.06
CA ASN A 376 30.91 2.00 19.00
C ASN A 376 30.36 1.91 20.44
N TYR A 377 29.53 2.86 20.84
CA TYR A 377 28.92 2.88 22.17
C TYR A 377 27.90 1.75 22.37
N LEU A 378 27.06 1.50 21.37
CA LEU A 378 25.91 0.61 21.50
C LEU A 378 26.24 -0.87 21.23
N PHE A 379 27.10 -1.17 20.26
CA PHE A 379 27.30 -2.54 19.76
C PHE A 379 28.66 -3.15 20.13
N ARG A 380 29.55 -2.41 20.80
CA ARG A 380 30.80 -2.98 21.32
C ARG A 380 30.68 -3.24 22.82
N ALA A 381 31.26 -4.35 23.27
CA ALA A 381 31.36 -4.66 24.70
C ALA A 381 32.22 -3.60 25.41
N GLU A 382 31.76 -3.16 26.58
CA GLU A 382 32.50 -2.24 27.43
C GLU A 382 33.77 -2.96 27.94
N MET A 383 34.95 -2.49 27.52
CA MET A 383 36.23 -2.98 28.05
C MET A 383 36.74 -1.98 29.08
N SER A 384 36.87 -2.42 30.34
CA SER A 384 37.01 -1.57 31.52
C SER A 384 38.25 -0.65 31.61
N PHE A 385 39.15 -0.62 30.62
CA PHE A 385 40.49 -0.03 30.81
C PHE A 385 41.08 0.79 29.65
N VAL A 386 40.45 0.89 28.47
CA VAL A 386 41.16 1.44 27.29
C VAL A 386 40.39 2.49 26.50
N ASN A 387 39.06 2.54 26.57
CA ASN A 387 38.26 3.61 25.95
C ASN A 387 36.96 3.80 26.74
N GLU A 388 36.44 5.02 26.78
CA GLU A 388 35.09 5.29 27.25
C GLU A 388 34.20 5.66 26.05
N PRO A 389 33.67 4.69 25.27
CA PRO A 389 32.77 4.96 24.15
C PRO A 389 31.58 5.87 24.51
N ALA A 390 31.16 5.87 25.78
CA ALA A 390 30.15 6.78 26.31
C ALA A 390 30.60 8.25 26.23
N VAL A 391 31.85 8.55 26.58
CA VAL A 391 32.43 9.91 26.52
C VAL A 391 32.58 10.36 25.07
N ASP A 392 33.10 9.50 24.20
CA ASP A 392 33.23 9.83 22.76
C ASP A 392 31.87 10.13 22.13
N PHE A 393 30.86 9.32 22.47
CA PHE A 393 29.50 9.51 21.99
C PHE A 393 28.86 10.79 22.56
N ALA A 394 29.01 11.05 23.86
CA ALA A 394 28.54 12.29 24.49
C ALA A 394 29.23 13.53 23.89
N ALA A 395 30.53 13.47 23.62
CA ALA A 395 31.29 14.54 22.97
C ALA A 395 30.78 14.80 21.55
N ALA A 396 30.50 13.75 20.77
CA ALA A 396 29.91 13.87 19.44
C ALA A 396 28.52 14.52 19.48
N LEU A 397 27.66 14.13 20.45
CA LEU A 397 26.36 14.79 20.68
C LEU A 397 26.53 16.26 21.09
N GLY A 398 27.54 16.58 21.90
CA GLY A 398 27.87 17.96 22.29
C GLY A 398 28.23 18.85 21.08
N GLN A 399 28.92 18.29 20.08
CA GLN A 399 29.19 18.99 18.82
C GLN A 399 27.91 19.24 18.01
N VAL A 400 26.96 18.29 18.01
CA VAL A 400 25.65 18.47 17.37
C VAL A 400 24.85 19.56 18.08
N GLN A 401 24.81 19.55 19.41
CA GLN A 401 24.18 20.60 20.19
C GLN A 401 24.76 21.97 19.89
N THR A 402 26.08 22.10 19.89
CA THR A 402 26.77 23.35 19.54
C THR A 402 26.39 23.84 18.14
N ALA A 403 26.24 22.92 17.18
CA ALA A 403 25.81 23.26 15.83
C ALA A 403 24.36 23.76 15.77
N LEU A 404 23.45 23.20 16.57
CA LEU A 404 22.04 23.60 16.69
C LEU A 404 21.82 24.88 17.51
N GLU A 405 22.77 25.24 18.38
CA GLU A 405 22.70 26.44 19.23
C GLU A 405 23.32 27.68 18.59
N ARG A 406 23.89 27.54 17.39
CA ARG A 406 24.48 28.66 16.65
C ARG A 406 23.47 29.76 16.33
N ASP A 407 22.21 29.39 16.13
CA ASP A 407 21.09 30.30 15.87
C ASP A 407 19.92 29.93 16.80
N PRO A 408 19.82 30.54 17.99
CA PRO A 408 18.83 30.17 18.99
C PRO A 408 17.37 30.36 18.55
N ASP A 409 17.12 31.25 17.60
CA ASP A 409 15.78 31.58 17.09
C ASP A 409 15.32 30.64 15.97
N ASN A 410 16.24 29.82 15.44
CA ASN A 410 15.97 28.86 14.38
C ASN A 410 16.22 27.42 14.89
N PRO A 411 15.23 26.52 14.88
CA PRO A 411 15.45 25.16 15.32
C PRO A 411 16.30 24.33 14.34
N TRP A 412 16.45 24.74 13.08
CA TRP A 412 17.09 23.95 12.02
C TRP A 412 18.61 24.21 11.91
N PHE A 413 19.36 23.23 11.39
CA PHE A 413 20.82 23.35 11.27
C PHE A 413 21.30 24.48 10.33
N LEU A 414 20.46 24.87 9.37
CA LEU A 414 20.74 25.89 8.37
C LEU A 414 19.69 27.01 8.47
N PRO A 415 20.03 28.25 8.05
CA PRO A 415 19.17 29.43 8.22
C PRO A 415 18.02 29.47 7.21
N TYR A 416 17.16 28.45 7.24
CA TYR A 416 15.91 28.35 6.50
C TYR A 416 14.76 28.23 7.50
N GLU A 417 13.55 28.64 7.12
CA GLU A 417 12.35 28.49 7.95
C GLU A 417 11.81 27.03 8.00
N HIS A 418 12.47 26.11 7.31
CA HIS A 418 12.06 24.72 7.17
C HIS A 418 13.28 23.78 7.25
N PRO A 419 13.08 22.49 7.59
CA PRO A 419 14.18 21.53 7.58
C PRO A 419 14.73 21.37 6.15
N THR A 420 16.02 21.06 6.07
CA THR A 420 16.74 20.78 4.83
C THR A 420 17.12 19.30 4.75
N ILE A 421 17.84 18.90 3.69
CA ILE A 421 18.44 17.58 3.58
C ILE A 421 19.34 17.25 4.78
N VAL A 422 19.99 18.24 5.39
CA VAL A 422 20.83 18.02 6.57
C VAL A 422 19.95 17.55 7.73
N ASP A 423 18.92 18.31 8.07
CA ASP A 423 17.97 17.98 9.14
C ASP A 423 17.31 16.62 8.90
N ILE A 424 16.88 16.34 7.67
CA ILE A 424 16.23 15.07 7.30
C ILE A 424 17.20 13.88 7.48
N GLN A 425 18.46 14.01 7.07
CA GLN A 425 19.45 12.94 7.26
C GLN A 425 19.75 12.73 8.75
N TYR A 426 19.85 13.82 9.52
CA TYR A 426 20.05 13.73 10.96
C TYR A 426 18.87 13.07 11.67
N VAL A 427 17.62 13.49 11.42
CA VAL A 427 16.46 13.03 12.20
C VAL A 427 16.20 11.53 12.04
N CYS A 428 16.38 11.01 10.82
CA CYS A 428 16.28 9.58 10.54
C CYS A 428 17.34 8.76 11.27
N THR A 429 18.49 9.32 11.65
CA THR A 429 19.47 8.62 12.50
C THR A 429 19.20 8.91 13.98
N MET A 430 18.88 10.15 14.33
CA MET A 430 18.77 10.60 15.70
C MET A 430 17.59 9.98 16.43
N GLU A 431 16.46 9.71 15.76
CA GLU A 431 15.34 8.99 16.39
C GLU A 431 15.77 7.59 16.91
N ARG A 432 16.65 6.91 16.18
CA ARG A 432 17.20 5.60 16.56
C ARG A 432 18.24 5.73 17.67
N ILE A 433 19.07 6.77 17.60
CA ILE A 433 20.06 7.07 18.63
C ILE A 433 19.37 7.34 19.97
N VAL A 434 18.40 8.25 19.98
CA VAL A 434 17.64 8.63 21.18
C VAL A 434 16.93 7.41 21.77
N ALA A 435 16.22 6.64 20.94
CA ALA A 435 15.55 5.42 21.37
C ALA A 435 16.50 4.40 21.98
N SER A 436 17.59 4.07 21.28
CA SER A 436 18.48 2.98 21.66
C SER A 436 19.46 3.34 22.78
N ALA A 437 19.93 4.59 22.86
CA ALA A 437 20.73 5.07 23.97
C ALA A 437 19.92 5.03 25.28
N PHE A 438 18.64 5.41 25.23
CA PHE A 438 17.75 5.28 26.37
C PHE A 438 17.47 3.80 26.68
N PHE A 439 17.11 3.01 25.67
CA PHE A 439 16.67 1.63 25.86
C PHE A 439 17.77 0.68 26.35
N TYR A 440 18.99 0.77 25.81
CA TYR A 440 20.05 -0.19 26.14
C TYR A 440 21.09 0.36 27.12
N LYS A 441 21.24 1.67 27.19
CA LYS A 441 22.28 2.32 28.01
C LYS A 441 21.72 3.27 29.07
N ALA A 442 20.40 3.48 29.08
CA ALA A 442 19.70 4.37 30.01
C ALA A 442 20.28 5.80 30.02
N MET A 443 20.79 6.25 28.86
CA MET A 443 21.19 7.63 28.59
C MET A 443 20.00 8.39 27.98
N ASP A 444 19.63 9.51 28.58
CA ASP A 444 18.53 10.35 28.09
C ASP A 444 19.07 11.52 27.27
N VAL A 445 19.31 11.26 25.98
CA VAL A 445 19.84 12.27 25.04
C VAL A 445 18.99 13.54 24.99
N ARG A 446 17.66 13.43 25.19
CA ARG A 446 16.79 14.62 25.15
C ARG A 446 16.92 15.46 26.40
N ALA A 447 17.03 14.81 27.58
CA ALA A 447 17.25 15.52 28.83
C ALA A 447 18.66 16.12 28.93
N ASP A 448 19.66 15.41 28.42
CA ASP A 448 21.08 15.79 28.54
C ASP A 448 21.52 16.84 27.50
N PHE A 449 20.83 16.93 26.35
CA PHE A 449 21.17 17.85 25.25
C PHE A 449 19.95 18.69 24.80
N PRO A 450 19.64 19.80 25.51
CA PRO A 450 18.48 20.66 25.22
C PRO A 450 18.40 21.22 23.79
N GLY A 451 19.53 21.48 23.13
CA GLY A 451 19.57 21.90 21.73
C GLY A 451 19.03 20.84 20.78
N ILE A 452 19.35 19.57 21.06
CA ILE A 452 18.83 18.42 20.32
C ILE A 452 17.33 18.23 20.61
N ASP A 453 16.89 18.34 21.87
CA ASP A 453 15.47 18.25 22.22
C ASP A 453 14.63 19.33 21.53
N ARG A 454 15.11 20.59 21.51
CA ARG A 454 14.45 21.69 20.79
C ARG A 454 14.26 21.38 19.31
N TRP A 455 15.31 20.86 18.65
CA TRP A 455 15.26 20.47 17.25
C TRP A 455 14.31 19.28 16.99
N LEU A 456 14.30 18.27 17.87
CA LEU A 456 13.34 17.16 17.79
C LEU A 456 11.90 17.64 17.97
N ARG A 457 11.64 18.56 18.90
CA ARG A 457 10.32 19.16 19.09
C ARG A 457 9.86 19.92 17.85
N ALA A 458 10.75 20.66 17.19
CA ALA A 458 10.42 21.32 15.93
C ALA A 458 10.02 20.32 14.84
N PHE A 459 10.67 19.15 14.78
CA PHE A 459 10.22 18.04 13.92
C PHE A 459 8.85 17.50 14.35
N GLU A 460 8.61 17.36 15.66
CA GLU A 460 7.35 16.87 16.21
C GLU A 460 6.14 17.78 15.93
N GLU A 461 6.36 19.06 15.60
CA GLU A 461 5.30 19.95 15.09
C GLU A 461 4.92 19.66 13.62
N LEU A 462 5.73 18.91 12.88
CA LEU A 462 5.48 18.60 11.47
C LEU A 462 4.58 17.35 11.35
N PRO A 463 3.35 17.46 10.81
CA PRO A 463 2.41 16.34 10.78
C PRO A 463 2.93 15.11 10.02
N TRP A 464 3.73 15.33 8.97
CA TRP A 464 4.33 14.27 8.17
C TRP A 464 5.53 13.59 8.85
N TYR A 465 6.24 14.28 9.75
CA TYR A 465 7.22 13.63 10.61
C TYR A 465 6.52 12.76 11.65
N ARG A 466 5.49 13.28 12.33
CA ARG A 466 4.69 12.50 13.28
C ARG A 466 4.09 11.24 12.65
N ALA A 467 3.65 11.31 11.39
CA ALA A 467 3.11 10.17 10.65
C ALA A 467 4.16 9.08 10.34
N THR A 468 5.45 9.39 10.44
CA THR A 468 6.56 8.49 10.08
C THR A 468 7.51 8.17 11.24
N ARG A 469 7.39 8.87 12.37
CA ARG A 469 8.18 8.67 13.60
C ARG A 469 7.85 7.32 14.24
N GLY A 470 8.87 6.52 14.51
CA GLY A 470 8.76 5.28 15.29
C GLY A 470 8.79 5.53 16.80
N ASP A 471 8.28 4.57 17.57
CA ASP A 471 8.45 4.54 19.03
C ASP A 471 9.78 3.87 19.41
N TYR A 472 10.22 4.06 20.64
CA TYR A 472 11.51 3.55 21.10
C TYR A 472 11.58 2.02 20.97
N TYR A 473 10.50 1.32 21.33
CA TYR A 473 10.45 -0.13 21.22
C TYR A 473 10.58 -0.61 19.76
N SER A 474 9.75 -0.12 18.82
CA SER A 474 9.82 -0.59 17.43
C SER A 474 11.15 -0.21 16.78
N LEU A 475 11.70 0.96 17.10
CA LEU A 475 13.00 1.38 16.59
C LEU A 475 14.12 0.47 17.10
N CYS A 476 14.17 0.17 18.40
CA CYS A 476 15.15 -0.73 18.98
C CYS A 476 15.06 -2.15 18.40
N MET A 477 13.85 -2.69 18.25
CA MET A 477 13.65 -4.02 17.64
C MET A 477 13.99 -4.05 16.15
N ALA A 478 13.95 -2.90 15.46
CA ALA A 478 14.37 -2.78 14.06
C ALA A 478 15.90 -2.64 13.90
N LEU A 479 16.63 -2.27 14.96
CA LEU A 479 18.10 -2.12 14.91
C LEU A 479 18.83 -3.44 14.87
N GLU A 480 18.40 -4.41 15.67
CA GLU A 480 19.10 -5.70 15.83
C GLU A 480 19.39 -6.39 14.49
N PRO A 481 18.43 -6.53 13.55
CA PRO A 481 18.69 -7.18 12.27
C PRO A 481 19.64 -6.41 11.35
N ALA A 482 19.81 -5.10 11.56
CA ALA A 482 20.60 -4.22 10.71
C ALA A 482 22.03 -4.01 11.25
N TYR A 483 22.21 -4.02 12.58
CA TYR A 483 23.46 -3.66 13.24
C TYR A 483 24.05 -4.79 14.11
N GLY A 484 23.27 -5.83 14.41
CA GLY A 484 23.62 -6.87 15.37
C GLY A 484 23.04 -6.60 16.77
N GLU A 485 23.34 -7.49 17.72
CA GLU A 485 22.81 -7.41 19.09
C GLU A 485 23.46 -6.25 19.86
N PRO A 486 22.66 -5.26 20.34
CA PRO A 486 23.15 -4.22 21.24
C PRO A 486 23.77 -4.80 22.51
N GLN A 487 24.69 -4.07 23.13
CA GLN A 487 25.36 -4.43 24.38
C GLN A 487 24.80 -3.59 25.53
N PRO A 488 23.79 -4.06 26.27
CA PRO A 488 23.20 -3.28 27.36
C PRO A 488 24.23 -3.03 28.46
N SER A 489 24.23 -1.84 29.07
CA SER A 489 25.16 -1.56 30.17
C SER A 489 24.67 -2.18 31.49
N PRO A 490 25.48 -2.98 32.19
CA PRO A 490 25.12 -3.55 33.49
C PRO A 490 25.15 -2.52 34.64
N MET A 491 25.84 -1.38 34.47
CA MET A 491 26.12 -0.42 35.54
C MET A 491 25.11 0.73 35.66
N ASN A 492 24.04 0.78 34.85
CA ASN A 492 23.03 1.82 35.02
C ASN A 492 21.91 1.37 35.96
N ASN A 493 22.23 1.41 37.26
CA ASN A 493 21.28 1.34 38.37
C ASN A 493 20.86 2.75 38.82
N SER A 494 20.95 3.76 37.93
CA SER A 494 20.45 5.09 38.27
C SER A 494 18.92 5.05 38.33
N SER A 495 18.37 5.54 39.43
CA SER A 495 16.94 5.61 39.71
C SER A 495 16.13 6.46 38.72
N ARG A 496 16.77 7.06 37.69
CA ARG A 496 16.15 8.01 36.75
C ARG A 496 15.52 7.33 35.53
N THR A 497 16.03 6.19 35.06
CA THR A 497 15.64 5.61 33.75
C THR A 497 15.58 4.08 33.76
N ASP A 498 14.48 3.53 34.27
CA ASP A 498 14.21 2.08 34.13
C ASP A 498 13.73 1.76 32.71
N TRP A 499 14.68 1.51 31.80
CA TRP A 499 14.41 1.18 30.40
C TRP A 499 13.48 -0.03 30.23
N ARG A 500 13.42 -0.94 31.21
CA ARG A 500 12.52 -2.10 31.18
C ARG A 500 11.06 -1.68 31.07
N LYS A 501 10.71 -0.46 31.52
CA LYS A 501 9.37 0.11 31.35
C LYS A 501 8.99 0.36 29.89
N LEU A 502 9.96 0.39 28.97
CA LEU A 502 9.71 0.51 27.53
C LEU A 502 9.34 -0.83 26.87
N LEU A 503 9.60 -1.95 27.55
CA LEU A 503 9.21 -3.27 27.08
C LEU A 503 7.67 -3.43 27.19
N PRO A 504 6.97 -3.79 26.10
CA PRO A 504 5.51 -3.93 26.11
C PRO A 504 4.99 -4.89 27.19
N GLU A 505 5.72 -5.94 27.53
CA GLU A 505 5.38 -6.87 28.61
C GLU A 505 5.36 -6.24 30.01
N ASN A 506 6.00 -5.08 30.17
CA ASN A 506 6.08 -4.34 31.43
C ASN A 506 5.09 -3.17 31.48
N TYR A 507 4.29 -2.96 30.42
CA TYR A 507 3.22 -1.98 30.48
C TYR A 507 2.16 -2.46 31.49
N ARG A 508 1.74 -1.56 32.37
CA ARG A 508 0.74 -1.83 33.42
C ARG A 508 -0.36 -0.79 33.34
N LEU A 509 -1.59 -1.23 33.59
CA LEU A 509 -2.75 -0.36 33.70
C LEU A 509 -2.98 0.04 35.18
N PRO A 510 -3.51 1.25 35.47
CA PRO A 510 -3.78 2.33 34.52
C PRO A 510 -2.48 2.91 33.96
N PHE A 511 -2.38 2.99 32.63
CA PHE A 511 -1.15 3.44 31.97
C PHE A 511 -1.13 4.97 31.94
N ALA A 512 -0.19 5.56 32.69
CA ALA A 512 -0.08 7.01 32.82
C ALA A 512 0.62 7.65 31.60
N LEU A 513 -0.10 7.80 30.49
CA LEU A 513 0.40 8.49 29.27
C LEU A 513 1.05 9.84 29.58
N ARG A 514 0.52 10.59 30.55
CA ARG A 514 1.06 11.91 30.94
C ARG A 514 2.52 11.91 31.43
N ARG A 515 3.03 10.77 31.87
CA ARG A 515 4.40 10.62 32.39
C ARG A 515 5.30 9.85 31.43
N ASP A 516 4.81 9.60 30.22
CA ASP A 516 5.54 8.85 29.21
C ASP A 516 6.63 9.72 28.58
N VAL A 517 7.85 9.22 28.57
CA VAL A 517 9.05 9.95 28.12
C VAL A 517 9.08 10.18 26.61
N GLU A 518 8.28 9.46 25.83
CA GLU A 518 8.27 9.56 24.35
C GLU A 518 7.19 10.52 23.83
N LEU A 519 6.22 10.90 24.66
CA LEU A 519 5.10 11.72 24.24
C LEU A 519 5.43 13.21 24.34
N THR A 520 5.03 13.97 23.32
CA THR A 520 5.03 15.43 23.44
C THR A 520 3.98 15.89 24.45
N ALA A 521 4.11 17.12 24.97
CA ALA A 521 3.08 17.69 25.85
C ALA A 521 1.70 17.72 25.18
N ALA A 522 1.63 17.96 23.87
CA ALA A 522 0.40 17.91 23.09
C ALA A 522 -0.17 16.48 22.96
N GLU A 523 0.68 15.46 22.82
CA GLU A 523 0.25 14.06 22.75
C GLU A 523 -0.21 13.54 24.12
N ALA A 524 0.52 13.89 25.18
CA ALA A 524 0.19 13.60 26.56
C ALA A 524 -1.09 14.31 27.05
N SER A 525 -1.39 15.49 26.48
CA SER A 525 -2.60 16.28 26.77
C SER A 525 -3.76 16.01 25.80
N SER A 526 -3.50 15.38 24.65
CA SER A 526 -4.54 15.00 23.69
C SER A 526 -5.65 14.28 24.46
N ILE A 527 -6.87 14.82 24.35
CA ILE A 527 -8.07 14.50 25.14
C ILE A 527 -8.00 13.03 25.55
N LEU A 528 -7.86 12.75 26.85
CA LEU A 528 -7.41 11.47 27.44
C LEU A 528 -8.01 10.21 26.79
N ARG A 529 -9.18 10.33 26.18
CA ARG A 529 -9.95 9.33 25.45
C ARG A 529 -9.46 8.97 24.03
N ARG A 530 -8.84 9.88 23.27
CA ARG A 530 -8.52 9.64 21.84
C ARG A 530 -7.66 8.38 21.61
N PRO A 531 -6.54 8.16 22.34
CA PRO A 531 -5.71 6.97 22.12
C PRO A 531 -6.45 5.65 22.31
N PHE A 532 -7.40 5.60 23.25
CA PHE A 532 -8.24 4.44 23.52
C PHE A 532 -9.19 4.14 22.37
N VAL A 533 -9.92 5.17 21.89
CA VAL A 533 -10.85 5.04 20.78
C VAL A 533 -10.12 4.68 19.48
N GLU A 534 -8.94 5.24 19.24
CA GLU A 534 -8.13 4.95 18.05
C GLU A 534 -7.58 3.51 18.05
N ALA A 535 -7.12 3.02 19.21
CA ALA A 535 -6.71 1.63 19.39
C ALA A 535 -7.88 0.65 19.17
N ALA A 536 -9.05 0.93 19.77
CA ALA A 536 -10.25 0.13 19.59
C ALA A 536 -10.72 0.13 18.12
N TRP A 537 -10.76 1.31 17.49
CA TRP A 537 -11.14 1.47 16.09
C TRP A 537 -10.25 0.64 15.17
N LYS A 538 -8.92 0.69 15.31
CA LYS A 538 -8.01 -0.07 14.45
C LYS A 538 -8.21 -1.58 14.59
N LEU A 539 -8.41 -2.06 15.82
CA LEU A 539 -8.66 -3.48 16.09
C LEU A 539 -9.99 -3.94 15.47
N VAL A 540 -11.07 -3.17 15.66
CA VAL A 540 -12.42 -3.48 15.14
C VAL A 540 -12.47 -3.52 13.61
N GLN A 541 -11.71 -2.68 12.91
CA GLN A 541 -11.75 -2.65 11.44
C GLN A 541 -11.16 -3.91 10.78
N ASN A 542 -10.30 -4.65 11.48
CA ASN A 542 -9.54 -5.76 10.90
C ASN A 542 -9.43 -6.98 11.83
N HIS A 543 -10.38 -7.15 12.74
CA HIS A 543 -10.32 -8.16 13.81
C HIS A 543 -10.09 -9.58 13.28
N ASP A 544 -10.77 -9.97 12.19
CA ASP A 544 -10.65 -11.29 11.55
C ASP A 544 -9.21 -11.63 11.13
N GLU A 545 -8.48 -10.68 10.55
CA GLU A 545 -7.09 -10.87 10.12
C GLU A 545 -6.12 -10.74 11.29
N VAL A 546 -6.45 -9.90 12.27
CA VAL A 546 -5.67 -9.77 13.51
C VAL A 546 -5.72 -11.09 14.31
N ALA A 547 -6.90 -11.69 14.51
CA ALA A 547 -7.03 -12.98 15.19
C ALA A 547 -6.21 -14.07 14.48
N ARG A 548 -6.29 -14.15 13.15
CA ARG A 548 -5.47 -15.05 12.34
C ARG A 548 -3.97 -14.80 12.49
N TYR A 549 -3.56 -13.54 12.55
CA TYR A 549 -2.18 -13.17 12.77
C TYR A 549 -1.67 -13.62 14.15
N CYS A 550 -2.45 -13.37 15.20
CA CYS A 550 -2.12 -13.76 16.57
C CYS A 550 -1.97 -15.29 16.72
N CYS A 551 -2.85 -16.07 16.08
CA CYS A 551 -2.80 -17.53 16.13
C CYS A 551 -1.52 -18.15 15.52
N ARG A 552 -0.68 -17.37 14.85
CA ARG A 552 0.64 -17.82 14.38
C ARG A 552 1.63 -18.08 15.51
N ALA A 553 1.40 -17.47 16.68
CA ALA A 553 2.29 -17.55 17.85
C ALA A 553 2.63 -18.97 18.31
N VAL A 554 1.70 -19.90 18.08
CA VAL A 554 1.80 -21.30 18.51
C VAL A 554 1.65 -22.28 17.34
N GLY A 555 1.80 -21.76 16.12
CA GLY A 555 1.76 -22.55 14.90
C GLY A 555 3.13 -23.11 14.52
N GLY A 556 3.14 -23.99 13.52
CA GLY A 556 4.38 -24.50 12.94
C GLY A 556 5.25 -23.36 12.41
N GLU A 557 6.57 -23.49 12.58
CA GLU A 557 7.58 -22.48 12.21
C GLU A 557 7.50 -21.12 12.96
N ALA A 558 6.72 -21.00 14.04
CA ALA A 558 6.77 -19.81 14.89
C ALA A 558 8.20 -19.56 15.43
N GLY A 559 8.73 -18.35 15.23
CA GLY A 559 10.09 -17.96 15.62
C GLY A 559 11.20 -18.50 14.70
N ALA A 560 10.90 -19.45 13.80
CA ALA A 560 11.91 -20.08 12.95
C ALA A 560 12.54 -19.08 11.97
N PHE A 561 11.83 -18.02 11.59
CA PHE A 561 12.35 -17.01 10.67
C PHE A 561 13.55 -16.26 11.25
N ALA A 562 13.43 -15.80 12.50
CA ALA A 562 14.51 -15.13 13.22
C ALA A 562 15.67 -16.08 13.54
N ALA A 563 15.36 -17.33 13.92
CA ALA A 563 16.38 -18.34 14.25
C ALA A 563 17.29 -18.72 13.07
N ARG A 564 16.84 -18.52 11.82
CA ARG A 564 17.61 -18.88 10.62
C ARG A 564 18.81 -17.96 10.36
N ALA A 565 18.76 -16.69 10.77
CA ALA A 565 19.87 -15.76 10.59
C ALA A 565 19.73 -14.53 11.50
N PRO A 566 20.83 -14.00 12.04
CA PRO A 566 20.80 -12.82 12.92
C PRO A 566 20.30 -11.54 12.23
N THR A 567 20.32 -11.50 10.89
CA THR A 567 19.78 -10.38 10.08
C THR A 567 18.26 -10.44 9.88
N ARG A 568 17.56 -11.36 10.55
CA ARG A 568 16.10 -11.50 10.51
C ARG A 568 15.49 -11.00 11.82
N SER A 569 14.40 -10.25 11.72
CA SER A 569 13.71 -9.68 12.87
C SER A 569 12.99 -10.75 13.68
N ARG A 570 13.16 -10.70 15.01
CA ARG A 570 12.38 -11.49 15.98
C ARG A 570 10.88 -11.14 15.97
N LEU A 571 10.52 -9.99 15.39
CA LEU A 571 9.14 -9.53 15.24
C LEU A 571 8.48 -10.00 13.94
N ALA A 572 9.19 -10.78 13.10
CA ALA A 572 8.69 -11.24 11.82
C ALA A 572 8.64 -12.77 11.75
N ASP A 573 7.47 -13.33 11.41
CA ASP A 573 7.31 -14.74 11.08
C ASP A 573 6.42 -14.91 9.85
N PRO A 574 6.90 -14.56 8.64
CA PRO A 574 6.08 -14.58 7.43
C PRO A 574 5.60 -15.99 7.03
N LYS A 575 6.23 -17.05 7.57
CA LYS A 575 5.94 -18.46 7.25
C LYS A 575 5.27 -19.23 8.40
N ALA A 576 5.02 -18.59 9.54
CA ALA A 576 4.38 -19.26 10.67
C ALA A 576 2.93 -19.65 10.31
N ALA A 577 2.60 -20.92 10.53
CA ALA A 577 1.27 -21.45 10.26
C ALA A 577 0.24 -20.94 11.29
N ILE A 578 -1.03 -20.94 10.92
CA ILE A 578 -2.13 -20.53 11.80
C ILE A 578 -2.67 -21.77 12.52
N VAL A 579 -2.97 -21.66 13.81
CA VAL A 579 -3.71 -22.70 14.55
C VAL A 579 -5.20 -22.36 14.57
N GLU A 580 -5.96 -22.97 13.66
CA GLU A 580 -7.39 -22.66 13.46
C GLU A 580 -8.25 -22.87 14.70
N GLY A 581 -7.96 -23.90 15.51
CA GLY A 581 -8.71 -24.21 16.74
C GLY A 581 -8.58 -23.15 17.85
N LEU A 582 -7.76 -22.11 17.67
CA LEU A 582 -7.67 -20.98 18.58
C LEU A 582 -8.37 -19.72 18.07
N LEU A 583 -8.85 -19.70 16.82
CA LEU A 583 -9.38 -18.48 16.19
C LEU A 583 -10.61 -17.94 16.91
N GLU A 584 -11.62 -18.78 17.13
CA GLU A 584 -12.87 -18.39 17.78
C GLU A 584 -12.66 -17.88 19.22
N PRO A 585 -11.98 -18.62 20.12
CA PRO A 585 -11.74 -18.12 21.48
C PRO A 585 -10.85 -16.86 21.49
N LEU A 586 -9.93 -16.72 20.53
CA LEU A 586 -9.08 -15.54 20.44
C LEU A 586 -9.82 -14.31 19.90
N ASP A 587 -10.67 -14.46 18.89
CA ASP A 587 -11.48 -13.35 18.35
C ASP A 587 -12.42 -12.78 19.42
N ALA A 588 -13.04 -13.65 20.23
CA ALA A 588 -13.82 -13.26 21.40
C ALA A 588 -13.01 -12.47 22.45
N LEU A 589 -11.78 -12.90 22.73
CA LEU A 589 -10.89 -12.20 23.66
C LEU A 589 -10.47 -10.83 23.11
N LEU A 590 -10.16 -10.74 21.82
CA LEU A 590 -9.85 -9.47 21.14
C LEU A 590 -11.05 -8.52 21.14
N CYS A 591 -12.28 -9.03 20.94
CA CYS A 591 -13.51 -8.25 21.03
C CYS A 591 -13.68 -7.64 22.41
N SER A 592 -13.36 -8.42 23.44
CA SER A 592 -13.38 -7.95 24.82
C SER A 592 -12.35 -6.83 25.01
N VAL A 593 -11.10 -7.02 24.57
CA VAL A 593 -10.05 -5.98 24.64
C VAL A 593 -10.49 -4.69 23.94
N ALA A 594 -11.09 -4.80 22.75
CA ALA A 594 -11.60 -3.64 22.02
C ALA A 594 -12.73 -2.92 22.77
N GLN A 595 -13.66 -3.66 23.37
CA GLN A 595 -14.76 -3.10 24.15
C GLN A 595 -14.24 -2.32 25.36
N MET A 596 -13.26 -2.87 26.07
CA MET A 596 -12.68 -2.28 27.26
C MET A 596 -11.80 -1.06 26.96
N LEU A 597 -11.09 -1.07 25.84
CA LEU A 597 -10.46 0.13 25.32
C LEU A 597 -11.51 1.22 25.07
N PHE A 598 -12.60 0.91 24.37
CA PHE A 598 -13.62 1.89 24.02
C PHE A 598 -14.39 2.47 25.23
N ASP A 599 -14.70 1.63 26.21
CA ASP A 599 -15.39 2.03 27.44
C ASP A 599 -14.44 2.67 28.47
N GLU A 600 -13.12 2.65 28.23
CA GLU A 600 -12.08 3.07 29.18
C GLU A 600 -12.21 2.32 30.53
N ALA A 601 -12.57 1.04 30.45
CA ALA A 601 -12.89 0.25 31.62
C ALA A 601 -11.67 0.12 32.56
N PRO A 602 -11.86 0.24 33.90
CA PRO A 602 -10.80 0.00 34.87
C PRO A 602 -10.28 -1.43 34.81
N VAL A 603 -9.09 -1.67 35.36
CA VAL A 603 -8.37 -2.96 35.26
C VAL A 603 -9.17 -4.09 35.90
N GLU A 604 -9.87 -3.81 36.99
CA GLU A 604 -10.69 -4.75 37.73
C GLU A 604 -11.86 -5.27 36.88
N ASP A 605 -12.42 -4.39 36.03
CA ASP A 605 -13.44 -4.75 35.05
C ASP A 605 -12.85 -5.61 33.94
N LEU A 606 -11.59 -5.34 33.53
CA LEU A 606 -10.89 -6.14 32.53
C LEU A 606 -10.68 -7.59 32.96
N GLN A 607 -10.28 -7.80 34.21
CA GLN A 607 -10.17 -9.14 34.78
C GLN A 607 -11.52 -9.86 34.80
N SER A 608 -12.54 -9.20 35.33
CA SER A 608 -13.88 -9.77 35.49
C SER A 608 -14.53 -10.10 34.15
N GLN A 609 -14.41 -9.21 33.15
CA GLN A 609 -14.97 -9.42 31.83
C GLN A 609 -14.26 -10.54 31.07
N MET A 610 -12.93 -10.59 31.10
CA MET A 610 -12.19 -11.68 30.45
C MET A 610 -12.46 -13.04 31.09
N GLN A 611 -12.56 -13.11 32.42
CA GLN A 611 -12.92 -14.35 33.12
C GLN A 611 -14.33 -14.82 32.73
N LYS A 612 -15.30 -13.90 32.69
CA LYS A 612 -16.66 -14.20 32.21
C LYS A 612 -16.63 -14.73 30.77
N ARG A 613 -15.82 -14.15 29.90
CA ARG A 613 -15.69 -14.58 28.49
C ARG A 613 -15.09 -15.97 28.35
N VAL A 614 -14.05 -16.28 29.13
CA VAL A 614 -13.47 -17.63 29.21
C VAL A 614 -14.54 -18.66 29.60
N GLN A 615 -15.39 -18.32 30.58
CA GLN A 615 -16.50 -19.18 31.02
C GLN A 615 -17.60 -19.31 29.96
N VAL A 616 -18.06 -18.20 29.38
CA VAL A 616 -19.15 -18.17 28.38
C VAL A 616 -18.78 -18.93 27.11
N TYR A 617 -17.55 -18.76 26.61
CA TYR A 617 -17.07 -19.48 25.43
C TYR A 617 -16.55 -20.88 25.74
N GLY A 618 -16.62 -21.31 27.01
CA GLY A 618 -16.15 -22.63 27.44
C GLY A 618 -14.68 -22.86 27.09
N ILE A 619 -13.85 -21.83 27.15
CA ILE A 619 -12.42 -21.91 26.78
C ILE A 619 -11.74 -22.88 27.75
N PRO A 620 -11.24 -24.03 27.27
CA PRO A 620 -10.60 -25.01 28.15
C PRO A 620 -9.35 -24.44 28.83
N GLU A 621 -9.14 -24.77 30.10
CA GLU A 621 -8.03 -24.26 30.91
C GLU A 621 -6.65 -24.53 30.25
N ASN A 622 -6.52 -25.69 29.57
CA ASN A 622 -5.30 -26.07 28.85
C ASN A 622 -5.02 -25.20 27.60
N LEU A 623 -6.01 -24.45 27.08
CA LEU A 623 -5.81 -23.53 25.96
C LEU A 623 -5.36 -22.13 26.40
N ARG A 624 -5.59 -21.74 27.66
CA ARG A 624 -5.28 -20.38 28.14
C ARG A 624 -3.82 -19.98 27.96
N PRO A 625 -2.80 -20.82 28.26
CA PRO A 625 -1.42 -20.44 28.01
C PRO A 625 -1.12 -20.17 26.54
N ARG A 626 -1.78 -20.91 25.62
CA ARG A 626 -1.62 -20.72 24.17
C ARG A 626 -2.28 -19.42 23.70
N LEU A 627 -3.47 -19.10 24.22
CA LEU A 627 -4.15 -17.83 23.95
C LEU A 627 -3.36 -16.64 24.51
N ALA A 628 -2.76 -16.78 25.69
CA ALA A 628 -1.85 -15.79 26.25
C ALA A 628 -0.67 -15.54 25.29
N SER A 629 -0.01 -16.60 24.80
CA SER A 629 1.05 -16.46 23.80
C SER A 629 0.58 -15.76 22.52
N CYS A 630 -0.66 -15.98 22.08
CA CYS A 630 -1.23 -15.28 20.92
C CYS A 630 -1.41 -13.78 21.17
N LEU A 631 -1.84 -13.36 22.36
CA LEU A 631 -1.96 -11.95 22.73
C LEU A 631 -0.59 -11.28 22.87
N ALA A 632 0.38 -11.95 23.51
CA ALA A 632 1.76 -11.48 23.59
C ALA A 632 2.38 -11.32 22.19
N TYR A 633 2.10 -12.25 21.28
CA TYR A 633 2.57 -12.20 19.91
C TYR A 633 2.13 -10.94 19.17
N LEU A 634 0.86 -10.53 19.32
CA LEU A 634 0.36 -9.26 18.79
C LEU A 634 0.96 -8.07 19.51
N ARG A 635 0.93 -8.06 20.86
CA ARG A 635 1.48 -6.99 21.70
C ARG A 635 2.89 -6.57 21.24
N ASP A 636 3.76 -7.56 21.05
CA ASP A 636 5.17 -7.34 20.70
C ASP A 636 5.36 -6.91 19.24
N ARG A 637 4.36 -7.12 18.37
CA ARG A 637 4.46 -6.91 16.91
C ARG A 637 3.60 -5.78 16.38
N ILE A 638 2.86 -5.08 17.25
CA ILE A 638 2.27 -3.77 16.94
C ILE A 638 3.42 -2.81 16.64
N GLY A 639 3.57 -2.41 15.38
CA GLY A 639 4.61 -1.50 14.92
C GLY A 639 4.14 -0.05 14.92
N VAL A 640 4.98 0.85 15.43
CA VAL A 640 4.79 2.30 15.33
C VAL A 640 5.76 2.84 14.27
N PRO A 641 5.30 3.61 13.27
CA PRO A 641 3.94 4.15 13.10
C PRO A 641 3.01 3.28 12.23
N ARG A 642 3.49 2.12 11.73
CA ARG A 642 2.76 1.32 10.71
C ARG A 642 1.32 1.00 11.10
N ASP A 643 1.12 0.45 12.29
CA ASP A 643 -0.18 -0.08 12.71
C ASP A 643 -1.01 0.97 13.44
N LEU A 644 -0.36 1.72 14.33
CA LEU A 644 -0.98 2.71 15.20
C LEU A 644 -0.01 3.87 15.47
N PRO A 645 -0.52 5.09 15.72
CA PRO A 645 0.30 6.16 16.27
C PRO A 645 0.73 5.82 17.70
N LEU A 646 1.83 6.47 18.14
CA LEU A 646 2.52 6.20 19.40
C LEU A 646 1.59 6.06 20.64
N PRO A 647 0.69 7.02 20.96
CA PRO A 647 -0.18 6.88 22.15
C PRO A 647 -1.12 5.67 22.07
N ALA A 648 -1.76 5.45 20.91
CA ALA A 648 -2.73 4.37 20.72
C ALA A 648 -2.04 2.99 20.74
N ALA A 649 -0.84 2.88 20.17
CA ALA A 649 -0.04 1.67 20.24
C ALA A 649 0.32 1.31 21.69
N LYS A 650 0.73 2.29 22.50
CA LYS A 650 1.02 2.07 23.93
C LYS A 650 -0.19 1.60 24.70
N MET A 651 -1.37 2.20 24.46
CA MET A 651 -2.63 1.75 25.05
C MET A 651 -2.95 0.31 24.68
N LEU A 652 -2.93 -0.03 23.38
CA LEU A 652 -3.25 -1.38 22.94
C LEU A 652 -2.29 -2.41 23.54
N ARG A 653 -0.98 -2.11 23.57
CA ARG A 653 0.02 -2.98 24.19
C ARG A 653 -0.22 -3.19 25.68
N ALA A 654 -0.59 -2.14 26.42
CA ALA A 654 -0.89 -2.23 27.85
C ALA A 654 -2.10 -3.13 28.13
N TYR A 655 -3.19 -2.98 27.38
CA TYR A 655 -4.37 -3.85 27.50
C TYR A 655 -4.05 -5.30 27.12
N MET A 656 -3.24 -5.53 26.08
CA MET A 656 -2.79 -6.88 25.70
C MET A 656 -1.88 -7.50 26.78
N ALA A 657 -1.03 -6.71 27.44
CA ALA A 657 -0.16 -7.18 28.53
C ALA A 657 -0.98 -7.59 29.77
N GLU A 658 -2.02 -6.84 30.11
CA GLU A 658 -2.93 -7.18 31.21
C GLU A 658 -3.76 -8.43 30.86
N ALA A 659 -4.31 -8.49 29.64
CA ALA A 659 -5.02 -9.65 29.12
C ALA A 659 -4.15 -10.92 29.12
N TYR A 660 -2.88 -10.80 28.73
CA TYR A 660 -1.88 -11.87 28.85
C TYR A 660 -1.71 -12.35 30.29
N THR A 661 -1.58 -11.41 31.24
CA THR A 661 -1.37 -11.71 32.66
C THR A 661 -2.57 -12.47 33.23
N ILE A 662 -3.79 -12.05 32.92
CA ILE A 662 -5.04 -12.71 33.35
C ILE A 662 -5.11 -14.15 32.88
N LEU A 663 -4.80 -14.41 31.60
CA LEU A 663 -4.84 -15.77 31.04
C LEU A 663 -3.79 -16.70 31.68
N ARG A 664 -2.70 -16.14 32.19
CA ARG A 664 -1.62 -16.88 32.88
C ARG A 664 -1.89 -17.11 34.36
N GLN A 665 -2.82 -16.37 34.97
CA GLN A 665 -3.25 -16.62 36.34
C GLN A 665 -4.22 -17.82 36.40
N PRO A 666 -4.12 -18.67 37.44
CA PRO A 666 -5.10 -19.72 37.68
C PRO A 666 -6.47 -19.10 37.97
N MET A 667 -7.55 -19.73 37.47
CA MET A 667 -8.90 -19.34 37.88
C MET A 667 -9.06 -19.55 39.38
N ARG A 668 -9.50 -18.50 40.08
CA ARG A 668 -9.85 -18.58 41.51
C ARG A 668 -11.27 -19.09 41.70
#